data_AF-A0A7G2CIK4-F1
#
_entry.id   AF-A0A7G2CIK4-F1
#
_cell.length_a   1.000
_cell.length_b   1.000
_cell.length_c   1.000
_cell.angle_alpha   90.00
_cell.angle_beta   90.00
_cell.angle_gamma   90.00
#
_symmetry.space_group_name_H-M   'P 1'
#
loop_
_entity.id
_entity.type
_entity.pdbx_description
1 polymer ?
#
loop_
_entity_poly.entity_id
_entity_poly.type
_entity_poly.pdbx_seq_one_letter_code
_entity_poly.pdbx_strand_id
1 'polypeptide(L)'
;MMVVIRIGDCFVTLLHVQEVELPKGSTYNCNMLKWHYPYMVEGVHGRRELLLNRMVEAMEGVLVCDTLTPFTTAKLGPLNTSGSQSIVSEDIIRTLQNSGKPWYLASVLHHNLLNSEYGSSLHIVHRIFPRMTYDEAAAVALFNKKLHDGTKEKASLVIQRNWKGKLAKMQATKKGNERQLQDRKVEEIRTFRMNPAVQARATLTALIITLTRPKCAAVPPLVAPVDDLIEALQKQGYTVEHLDNVPLPSLTKIVSQVDTDKCNFIFIVGYGGIMNLKQPPIFALQSLHLSLQEGAARAAIALESGKEYRRLMNVMKAEQADLKPAKKKKAAKATNVKKKKPDEIEAEQRQFESECRAALNAVEQGETFSRDAIQKEWENEVLLLSKTIRQSVVATRDFEAQFRPAEGKEPSCYLYPCECGRIEPYANHVLDVEDVIRAALHRQAPPIGLQSIIAFDLAPITPYAQGMSCIASSTGNTLRVVYKPQQKLLATNTITKAFNGLLPQVSATGKYAILSGGIETASNQRDWKSFASYYLTKLRDCCTTEQYRALREELDREVPFTAELIPVRQIILTDDVRERMKRDNDAQKVNVQMTFGVGNLKVQSDMFSVFRNILGDIPLSEITFVNQVNFLFTESNKGIDGIQLSQLEEEIEKLRPERCAVPISLRVTADGARLTFESQDSSDRLSITQWLNSIVVRSLTWQIESQPLEGYRRLDIDYTEYLYSIKTTCSLLRFTQLQKQQCKEPIPQPHIRFLDCELIKKGDK
;
A
#
# COMPACT_ATOMS: atom_id res chain seq x y z
N MET A 1 58.26 -46.86 -9.58
CA MET A 1 58.50 -47.33 -8.19
C MET A 1 57.66 -46.47 -7.26
N MET A 2 56.86 -47.05 -6.35
CA MET A 2 56.07 -46.29 -5.37
C MET A 2 56.66 -46.54 -3.98
N VAL A 3 56.93 -45.48 -3.23
CA VAL A 3 57.43 -45.55 -1.85
C VAL A 3 56.44 -44.78 -0.96
N VAL A 4 55.85 -45.47 0.03
CA VAL A 4 54.97 -44.83 1.01
C VAL A 4 55.76 -44.67 2.31
N ILE A 5 55.89 -43.44 2.79
CA ILE A 5 56.59 -43.10 4.02
C ILE A 5 55.57 -42.52 4.99
N ARG A 6 55.50 -43.08 6.20
CA ARG A 6 54.72 -42.48 7.29
C ARG A 6 55.57 -41.43 7.98
N ILE A 7 55.09 -40.19 8.05
CA ILE A 7 55.73 -39.10 8.79
C ILE A 7 54.68 -38.57 9.79
N GLY A 8 54.80 -38.96 11.05
CA GLY A 8 53.78 -38.68 12.07
C GLY A 8 52.44 -39.36 11.77
N ASP A 9 51.36 -38.59 11.78
CA ASP A 9 49.99 -39.04 11.46
C ASP A 9 49.64 -38.94 9.97
N CYS A 10 50.59 -38.49 9.13
CA CYS A 10 50.41 -38.34 7.69
C CYS A 10 51.12 -39.46 6.91
N PHE A 11 50.48 -39.92 5.84
CA PHE A 11 51.10 -40.79 4.84
C PHE A 11 51.58 -39.98 3.64
N VAL A 12 52.86 -40.07 3.32
CA VAL A 12 53.48 -39.46 2.14
C VAL A 12 53.69 -40.55 1.10
N THR A 13 53.06 -40.41 -0.07
CA THR A 13 53.28 -41.34 -1.19
C THR A 13 54.19 -40.70 -2.23
N LEU A 14 55.35 -41.30 -2.45
CA LEU A 14 56.30 -40.94 -3.49
C LEU A 14 56.09 -41.87 -4.69
N LEU A 15 55.74 -41.29 -5.83
CA LEU A 15 55.54 -42.03 -7.07
C LEU A 15 56.66 -41.69 -8.05
N HIS A 16 57.60 -42.62 -8.22
CA HIS A 16 58.69 -42.52 -9.20
C HIS A 16 58.22 -43.11 -10.53
N VAL A 17 57.94 -42.22 -11.47
CA VAL A 17 57.56 -42.55 -12.85
C VAL A 17 58.85 -42.74 -13.65
N GLN A 18 59.04 -43.92 -14.21
CA GLN A 18 60.15 -44.15 -15.14
C GLN A 18 59.72 -43.61 -16.52
N GLU A 19 60.44 -42.62 -17.02
CA GLU A 19 60.16 -42.04 -18.35
C GLU A 19 60.33 -43.10 -19.45
N VAL A 20 59.53 -42.96 -20.51
CA VAL A 20 59.65 -43.82 -21.69
C VAL A 20 60.84 -43.31 -22.51
N GLU A 21 61.79 -44.18 -22.84
CA GLU A 21 62.95 -43.82 -23.66
C GLU A 21 62.51 -43.23 -25.01
N LEU A 22 62.90 -41.99 -25.28
CA LEU A 22 62.58 -41.29 -26.53
C LEU A 22 63.52 -41.75 -27.67
N PRO A 23 63.01 -42.09 -28.86
CA PRO A 23 63.82 -42.34 -30.04
C PRO A 23 64.66 -41.11 -30.44
N LYS A 24 65.87 -41.34 -30.97
CA LYS A 24 66.77 -40.25 -31.41
C LYS A 24 66.10 -39.34 -32.45
N GLY A 25 66.15 -38.03 -32.21
CA GLY A 25 65.65 -36.97 -33.11
C GLY A 25 64.19 -36.55 -32.91
N SER A 26 63.50 -37.05 -31.87
CA SER A 26 62.19 -36.55 -31.48
C SER A 26 62.19 -35.03 -31.21
N THR A 27 61.17 -34.32 -31.69
CA THR A 27 60.97 -32.88 -31.46
C THR A 27 59.62 -32.62 -30.78
N TYR A 28 59.58 -31.71 -29.80
CA TYR A 28 58.32 -31.39 -29.13
C TYR A 28 57.61 -30.21 -29.81
N ASN A 29 56.37 -30.40 -30.24
CA ASN A 29 55.58 -29.32 -30.80
C ASN A 29 54.99 -28.46 -29.69
N CYS A 30 55.62 -27.31 -29.41
CA CYS A 30 55.21 -26.37 -28.36
C CYS A 30 53.80 -25.76 -28.56
N ASN A 31 53.29 -25.70 -29.79
CA ASN A 31 51.96 -25.16 -30.08
C ASN A 31 50.85 -26.20 -29.87
N MET A 32 51.12 -27.47 -30.20
CA MET A 32 50.15 -28.57 -30.05
C MET A 32 50.28 -29.32 -28.72
N LEU A 33 51.37 -29.07 -28.00
CA LEU A 33 51.70 -29.71 -26.73
C LEU A 33 51.83 -31.24 -26.83
N LYS A 34 52.47 -31.73 -27.91
CA LYS A 34 52.65 -33.17 -28.23
C LYS A 34 54.05 -33.47 -28.78
N TRP A 35 54.54 -34.69 -28.54
CA TRP A 35 55.81 -35.18 -29.09
C TRP A 35 55.68 -35.62 -30.54
N HIS A 36 56.68 -35.29 -31.37
CA HIS A 36 56.80 -35.68 -32.77
C HIS A 36 58.10 -36.48 -32.99
N TYR A 37 58.09 -37.56 -33.78
CA TYR A 37 59.23 -38.49 -33.91
C TYR A 37 59.68 -38.63 -35.38
N PRO A 38 60.99 -38.60 -35.70
CA PRO A 38 61.49 -38.46 -37.09
C PRO A 38 61.77 -39.77 -37.84
N TYR A 39 61.54 -40.96 -37.26
CA TYR A 39 61.85 -42.22 -37.97
C TYR A 39 60.69 -42.71 -38.85
N MET A 40 60.92 -42.61 -40.17
CA MET A 40 60.09 -43.13 -41.27
C MET A 40 60.53 -44.54 -41.66
N VAL A 41 59.65 -45.54 -41.45
CA VAL A 41 59.63 -46.80 -42.21
C VAL A 41 58.17 -47.14 -42.50
N GLU A 42 57.88 -47.45 -43.76
CA GLU A 42 56.54 -47.59 -44.37
C GLU A 42 55.61 -48.53 -43.59
N GLY A 43 54.36 -48.11 -43.38
CA GLY A 43 53.25 -48.98 -42.98
C GLY A 43 52.83 -48.99 -41.50
N VAL A 44 53.56 -48.33 -40.59
CA VAL A 44 53.13 -48.16 -39.17
C VAL A 44 53.13 -46.67 -38.79
N HIS A 45 52.44 -45.85 -39.58
CA HIS A 45 52.27 -44.43 -39.27
C HIS A 45 51.35 -44.24 -38.05
N GLY A 46 51.77 -43.38 -37.12
CA GLY A 46 50.96 -42.88 -36.01
C GLY A 46 50.73 -43.84 -34.83
N ARG A 47 50.78 -45.17 -34.97
CA ARG A 47 50.38 -46.08 -33.85
C ARG A 47 51.22 -45.95 -32.59
N ARG A 48 52.56 -45.79 -32.68
CA ARG A 48 53.44 -45.64 -31.50
C ARG A 48 53.34 -44.25 -30.86
N GLU A 49 53.31 -43.19 -31.66
CA GLU A 49 53.10 -41.80 -31.21
C GLU A 49 51.72 -41.64 -30.53
N LEU A 50 50.69 -42.26 -31.11
CA LEU A 50 49.34 -42.30 -30.56
C LEU A 50 49.27 -43.22 -29.33
N LEU A 51 50.05 -44.29 -29.25
CA LEU A 51 50.14 -45.14 -28.05
C LEU A 51 50.76 -44.38 -26.88
N LEU A 52 51.86 -43.65 -27.11
CA LEU A 52 52.61 -42.94 -26.08
C LEU A 52 51.84 -41.71 -25.58
N ASN A 53 51.26 -40.93 -26.49
CA ASN A 53 50.33 -39.85 -26.12
C ASN A 53 49.08 -40.41 -25.43
N ARG A 54 48.52 -41.56 -25.86
CA ARG A 54 47.44 -42.24 -25.13
C ARG A 54 47.88 -42.81 -23.79
N MET A 55 49.13 -43.22 -23.61
CA MET A 55 49.64 -43.70 -22.32
C MET A 55 49.81 -42.53 -21.34
N VAL A 56 50.27 -41.37 -21.81
CA VAL A 56 50.31 -40.13 -21.02
C VAL A 56 48.89 -39.64 -20.70
N GLU A 57 48.00 -39.55 -21.70
CA GLU A 57 46.59 -39.17 -21.51
C GLU A 57 45.83 -40.20 -20.65
N ALA A 58 46.15 -41.50 -20.72
CA ALA A 58 45.53 -42.53 -19.88
C ALA A 58 46.12 -42.56 -18.47
N MET A 59 47.41 -42.29 -18.29
CA MET A 59 48.02 -42.17 -16.96
C MET A 59 47.54 -40.88 -16.27
N GLU A 60 47.42 -39.79 -17.01
CA GLU A 60 46.76 -38.54 -16.59
C GLU A 60 45.28 -38.80 -16.26
N GLY A 61 44.53 -39.43 -17.17
CA GLY A 61 43.11 -39.76 -16.99
C GLY A 61 42.86 -40.70 -15.81
N VAL A 62 43.74 -41.68 -15.56
CA VAL A 62 43.63 -42.59 -14.42
C VAL A 62 44.05 -41.91 -13.12
N LEU A 63 45.14 -41.14 -13.09
CA LEU A 63 45.51 -40.39 -11.89
C LEU A 63 44.41 -39.36 -11.56
N VAL A 64 43.84 -38.67 -12.53
CA VAL A 64 42.75 -37.70 -12.34
C VAL A 64 41.42 -38.39 -11.99
N CYS A 65 41.06 -39.52 -12.60
CA CYS A 65 39.84 -40.26 -12.27
C CYS A 65 39.95 -40.94 -10.90
N ASP A 66 41.05 -41.66 -10.62
CA ASP A 66 41.19 -42.43 -9.39
C ASP A 66 41.57 -41.51 -8.22
N THR A 67 42.44 -40.51 -8.31
CA THR A 67 42.71 -39.65 -7.12
C THR A 67 41.54 -38.75 -6.70
N LEU A 68 40.54 -38.51 -7.56
CA LEU A 68 39.50 -37.49 -7.34
C LEU A 68 38.05 -37.99 -7.47
N THR A 69 37.80 -39.28 -7.71
CA THR A 69 36.47 -39.87 -7.49
C THR A 69 36.39 -40.46 -6.10
N PRO A 70 35.75 -39.82 -5.10
CA PRO A 70 35.49 -40.51 -3.85
C PRO A 70 34.56 -41.69 -4.14
N PHE A 71 35.07 -42.92 -4.03
CA PHE A 71 34.20 -44.04 -3.71
C PHE A 71 33.62 -43.74 -2.33
N THR A 72 32.39 -43.25 -2.31
CA THR A 72 31.49 -43.72 -1.26
C THR A 72 31.71 -45.22 -1.18
N THR A 73 31.99 -45.73 0.01
CA THR A 73 31.69 -47.11 0.37
C THR A 73 30.17 -47.32 0.23
N ALA A 74 29.68 -47.28 -1.01
CA ALA A 74 28.62 -48.15 -1.43
C ALA A 74 29.24 -49.54 -1.31
N LYS A 75 28.80 -50.29 -0.29
CA LYS A 75 29.05 -51.72 -0.16
C LYS A 75 29.13 -52.33 -1.56
N LEU A 76 30.31 -52.79 -1.97
CA LEU A 76 30.44 -53.67 -3.12
C LEU A 76 29.91 -55.05 -2.69
N GLY A 77 28.60 -55.11 -2.56
CA GLY A 77 27.82 -56.31 -2.39
C GLY A 77 26.45 -56.06 -3.02
N PRO A 78 25.85 -57.04 -3.69
CA PRO A 78 24.44 -56.94 -4.09
C PRO A 78 23.60 -56.68 -2.84
N LEU A 79 22.61 -55.78 -2.96
CA LEU A 79 21.91 -55.11 -1.86
C LEU A 79 21.17 -56.01 -0.84
N ASN A 80 21.23 -57.35 -0.95
CA ASN A 80 20.41 -58.28 -0.14
C ASN A 80 21.19 -59.43 0.53
N THR A 81 22.45 -59.26 0.93
CA THR A 81 23.13 -60.25 1.79
C THR A 81 23.58 -59.65 3.12
N SER A 82 22.87 -60.02 4.18
CA SER A 82 23.28 -59.88 5.57
C SER A 82 24.37 -60.89 5.88
N GLY A 83 25.64 -60.48 5.80
CA GLY A 83 26.80 -61.29 6.19
C GLY A 83 28.12 -60.62 5.83
N SER A 84 29.01 -60.48 6.81
CA SER A 84 30.36 -59.94 6.69
C SER A 84 31.28 -60.88 5.89
N GLN A 85 31.57 -60.55 4.64
CA GLN A 85 32.78 -61.01 3.96
C GLN A 85 33.45 -59.82 3.29
N SER A 86 34.61 -59.41 3.82
CA SER A 86 35.46 -58.41 3.17
C SER A 86 36.13 -59.06 1.96
N ILE A 87 35.98 -58.46 0.79
CA ILE A 87 36.81 -58.79 -0.36
C ILE A 87 38.24 -58.42 0.01
N VAL A 88 39.09 -59.42 0.16
CA VAL A 88 40.49 -59.26 0.61
C VAL A 88 41.28 -58.63 -0.54
N SER A 89 42.10 -57.64 -0.23
CA SER A 89 42.92 -56.83 -1.14
C SER A 89 43.78 -57.63 -2.13
N GLU A 90 44.07 -58.91 -1.85
CA GLU A 90 44.91 -59.79 -2.67
C GLU A 90 44.29 -60.17 -4.02
N ASP A 91 42.96 -60.33 -4.11
CA ASP A 91 42.31 -60.71 -5.37
C ASP A 91 42.29 -59.56 -6.39
N ILE A 92 42.18 -58.33 -5.90
CA ILE A 92 42.31 -57.11 -6.72
C ILE A 92 43.76 -56.95 -7.20
N ILE A 93 44.75 -57.20 -6.33
CA ILE A 93 46.17 -57.15 -6.68
C ILE A 93 46.51 -58.18 -7.79
N ARG A 94 46.04 -59.42 -7.68
CA ARG A 94 46.27 -60.47 -8.69
C ARG A 94 45.59 -60.16 -10.02
N THR A 95 44.35 -59.67 -9.99
CA THR A 95 43.59 -59.33 -11.21
C THR A 95 44.25 -58.18 -11.98
N LEU A 96 44.81 -57.20 -11.26
CA LEU A 96 45.49 -56.05 -11.86
C LEU A 96 46.88 -56.39 -12.41
N GLN A 97 47.64 -57.25 -11.72
CA GLN A 97 48.91 -57.78 -12.23
C GLN A 97 48.74 -58.53 -13.57
N ASN A 98 47.66 -59.29 -13.73
CA ASN A 98 47.38 -60.05 -14.94
C ASN A 98 46.97 -59.18 -16.15
N SER A 99 46.63 -57.90 -15.96
CA SER A 99 46.16 -56.99 -17.01
C SER A 99 47.28 -56.26 -17.80
N GLY A 100 48.56 -56.51 -17.47
CA GLY A 100 49.70 -55.92 -18.17
C GLY A 100 49.93 -54.42 -17.92
N LYS A 101 49.31 -53.84 -16.88
CA LYS A 101 49.41 -52.41 -16.52
C LYS A 101 50.00 -52.20 -15.12
N PRO A 102 51.31 -52.42 -14.91
CA PRO A 102 51.93 -52.41 -13.59
C PRO A 102 51.90 -51.03 -12.87
N TRP A 103 51.70 -49.93 -13.58
CA TRP A 103 51.57 -48.58 -13.02
C TRP A 103 50.19 -48.30 -12.40
N TYR A 104 49.16 -49.06 -12.78
CA TYR A 104 47.76 -48.87 -12.34
C TYR A 104 47.55 -49.24 -10.87
N LEU A 105 48.29 -50.25 -10.38
CA LEU A 105 48.23 -50.71 -8.99
C LEU A 105 48.65 -49.62 -7.99
N ALA A 106 49.65 -48.81 -8.34
CA ALA A 106 50.13 -47.70 -7.52
C ALA A 106 49.08 -46.58 -7.40
N SER A 107 48.38 -46.27 -8.49
CA SER A 107 47.29 -45.26 -8.50
C SER A 107 46.08 -45.69 -7.66
N VAL A 108 45.69 -46.97 -7.71
CA VAL A 108 44.61 -47.54 -6.90
C VAL A 108 44.96 -47.59 -5.40
N LEU A 109 46.20 -47.94 -5.06
CA LEU A 109 46.67 -47.92 -3.66
C LEU A 109 46.77 -46.48 -3.11
N HIS A 110 47.23 -45.53 -3.93
CA HIS A 110 47.28 -44.12 -3.57
C HIS A 110 45.87 -43.51 -3.38
N HIS A 111 44.91 -43.88 -4.23
CA HIS A 111 43.49 -43.53 -4.07
C HIS A 111 42.90 -43.99 -2.72
N ASN A 112 43.21 -45.22 -2.30
CA ASN A 112 42.73 -45.76 -1.02
C ASN A 112 43.38 -45.04 0.19
N LEU A 113 44.62 -44.56 0.06
CA LEU A 113 45.31 -43.80 1.11
C LEU A 113 44.81 -42.36 1.25
N LEU A 114 44.46 -41.69 0.14
CA LEU A 114 43.85 -40.34 0.13
C LEU A 114 42.50 -40.28 0.84
N ASN A 115 41.75 -41.39 0.86
CA ASN A 115 40.44 -41.50 1.52
C ASN A 115 40.54 -42.00 2.98
N SER A 116 41.75 -42.13 3.54
CA SER A 116 41.94 -42.40 4.96
C SER A 116 41.72 -41.15 5.81
N GLU A 117 41.32 -41.33 7.07
CA GLU A 117 40.79 -40.29 7.98
C GLU A 117 41.74 -39.09 8.22
N TYR A 118 43.04 -39.24 7.94
CA TYR A 118 44.08 -38.26 8.28
C TYR A 118 44.67 -37.50 7.08
N GLY A 119 44.21 -37.76 5.85
CA GLY A 119 44.68 -37.10 4.62
C GLY A 119 46.10 -37.51 4.20
N SER A 120 46.38 -37.49 2.90
CA SER A 120 47.70 -37.85 2.35
C SER A 120 48.17 -36.83 1.31
N SER A 121 49.49 -36.62 1.23
CA SER A 121 50.09 -35.79 0.17
C SER A 121 50.69 -36.66 -0.94
N LEU A 122 50.35 -36.32 -2.19
CA LEU A 122 50.97 -36.90 -3.38
C LEU A 122 52.18 -36.06 -3.78
N HIS A 123 53.36 -36.67 -3.80
CA HIS A 123 54.56 -36.05 -4.37
C HIS A 123 54.98 -36.85 -5.61
N ILE A 124 54.88 -36.21 -6.77
CA ILE A 124 55.36 -36.78 -8.03
C ILE A 124 56.83 -36.39 -8.18
N VAL A 125 57.70 -37.39 -8.17
CA VAL A 125 59.14 -37.18 -8.34
C VAL A 125 59.49 -37.54 -9.78
N HIS A 126 59.80 -36.51 -10.56
CA HIS A 126 60.35 -36.67 -11.90
C HIS A 126 61.86 -36.90 -11.81
N ARG A 127 62.39 -37.83 -12.60
CA ARG A 127 63.83 -38.07 -12.65
C ARG A 127 64.47 -37.02 -13.57
N ILE A 128 65.03 -35.97 -12.98
CA ILE A 128 65.71 -34.91 -13.73
C ILE A 128 67.14 -35.36 -14.07
N PHE A 129 67.45 -35.49 -15.35
CA PHE A 129 68.82 -35.80 -15.79
C PHE A 129 69.71 -34.54 -15.73
N PRO A 130 71.02 -34.66 -15.46
CA PRO A 130 71.94 -33.51 -15.41
C PRO A 130 72.07 -32.72 -16.72
N ARG A 131 71.62 -33.28 -17.84
CA ARG A 131 71.61 -32.67 -19.17
C ARG A 131 70.27 -32.92 -19.86
N MET A 132 69.23 -32.26 -19.35
CA MET A 132 67.88 -32.30 -19.93
C MET A 132 67.76 -31.24 -21.04
N THR A 133 67.10 -31.57 -22.14
CA THR A 133 66.78 -30.62 -23.21
C THR A 133 65.60 -29.72 -22.82
N TYR A 134 65.50 -28.54 -23.45
CA TYR A 134 64.38 -27.60 -23.20
C TYR A 134 63.00 -28.25 -23.41
N ASP A 135 62.89 -29.10 -24.43
CA ASP A 135 61.65 -29.80 -24.79
C ASP A 135 61.23 -30.82 -23.72
N GLU A 136 62.19 -31.57 -23.16
CA GLU A 136 61.94 -32.52 -22.06
C GLU A 136 61.47 -31.79 -20.80
N ALA A 137 62.12 -30.67 -20.44
CA ALA A 137 61.73 -29.86 -19.29
C ALA A 137 60.33 -29.23 -19.48
N ALA A 138 59.99 -28.79 -20.69
CA ALA A 138 58.68 -28.25 -21.03
C ALA A 138 57.56 -29.31 -20.94
N ALA A 139 57.84 -30.55 -21.35
CA ALA A 139 56.88 -31.65 -21.24
C ALA A 139 56.55 -31.99 -19.78
N VAL A 140 57.57 -32.04 -18.90
CA VAL A 140 57.38 -32.25 -17.46
C VAL A 140 56.58 -31.10 -16.83
N ALA A 141 56.90 -29.85 -17.18
CA ALA A 141 56.18 -28.68 -16.68
C ALA A 141 54.71 -28.66 -17.13
N LEU A 142 54.43 -29.03 -18.39
CA LEU A 142 53.08 -29.09 -18.91
C LEU A 142 52.26 -30.20 -18.23
N PHE A 143 52.83 -31.40 -18.08
CA PHE A 143 52.15 -32.51 -17.41
C PHE A 143 51.75 -32.10 -15.98
N ASN A 144 52.67 -31.47 -15.24
CA ASN A 144 52.39 -30.97 -13.90
C ASN A 144 51.32 -29.87 -13.89
N LYS A 145 51.35 -28.94 -14.86
CA LYS A 145 50.37 -27.86 -14.99
C LYS A 145 48.97 -28.40 -15.33
N LYS A 146 48.84 -29.30 -16.30
CA LYS A 146 47.56 -29.92 -16.67
C LYS A 146 46.98 -30.75 -15.53
N LEU A 147 47.82 -31.53 -14.83
CA LEU A 147 47.41 -32.28 -13.66
C LEU A 147 46.91 -31.34 -12.54
N HIS A 148 47.64 -30.26 -12.27
CA HIS A 148 47.25 -29.25 -11.28
C HIS A 148 45.92 -28.58 -11.64
N ASP A 149 45.77 -28.10 -12.87
CA ASP A 149 44.58 -27.39 -13.33
C ASP A 149 43.34 -28.31 -13.38
N GLY A 150 43.51 -29.55 -13.87
CA GLY A 150 42.45 -30.58 -13.84
C GLY A 150 42.06 -30.97 -12.42
N THR A 151 43.03 -31.08 -11.51
CA THR A 151 42.78 -31.36 -10.08
C THR A 151 42.01 -30.22 -9.43
N LYS A 152 42.41 -28.96 -9.68
CA LYS A 152 41.76 -27.77 -9.15
C LYS A 152 40.31 -27.65 -9.62
N GLU A 153 40.05 -27.85 -10.91
CA GLU A 153 38.70 -27.79 -11.48
C GLU A 153 37.80 -28.88 -10.87
N LYS A 154 38.24 -30.13 -10.83
CA LYS A 154 37.45 -31.24 -10.27
C LYS A 154 37.27 -31.13 -8.76
N ALA A 155 38.30 -30.71 -8.02
CA ALA A 155 38.20 -30.42 -6.59
C ALA A 155 37.16 -29.33 -6.32
N SER A 156 37.12 -28.27 -7.13
CA SER A 156 36.12 -27.20 -7.00
C SER A 156 34.69 -27.73 -7.20
N LEU A 157 34.48 -28.63 -8.17
CA LEU A 157 33.18 -29.27 -8.42
C LEU A 157 32.77 -30.18 -7.25
N VAL A 158 33.71 -30.95 -6.68
CA VAL A 158 33.46 -31.81 -5.51
C VAL A 158 33.13 -30.98 -4.27
N ILE A 159 33.88 -29.89 -4.02
CA ILE A 159 33.59 -28.96 -2.91
C ILE A 159 32.21 -28.35 -3.09
N GLN A 160 31.87 -27.88 -4.28
CA GLN A 160 30.53 -27.33 -4.57
C GLN A 160 29.43 -28.37 -4.40
N ARG A 161 29.64 -29.62 -4.85
CA ARG A 161 28.69 -30.72 -4.69
C ARG A 161 28.49 -31.08 -3.21
N ASN A 162 29.57 -31.21 -2.45
CA ASN A 162 29.53 -31.51 -1.03
C ASN A 162 28.90 -30.36 -0.23
N TRP A 163 29.17 -29.11 -0.62
CA TRP A 163 28.56 -27.92 -0.02
C TRP A 163 27.05 -27.86 -0.30
N LYS A 164 26.62 -28.07 -1.54
CA LYS A 164 25.18 -28.19 -1.89
C LYS A 164 24.53 -29.35 -1.14
N GLY A 165 25.20 -30.49 -1.02
CA GLY A 165 24.75 -31.63 -0.22
C GLY A 165 24.61 -31.30 1.26
N LYS A 166 25.57 -30.57 1.84
CA LYS A 166 25.52 -30.08 3.22
C LYS A 166 24.36 -29.09 3.43
N LEU A 167 24.19 -28.12 2.54
CA LEU A 167 23.06 -27.17 2.57
C LEU A 167 21.71 -27.89 2.47
N ALA A 168 21.59 -28.85 1.54
CA ALA A 168 20.38 -29.65 1.39
C ALA A 168 20.10 -30.51 2.63
N LYS A 169 21.13 -31.15 3.23
CA LYS A 169 21.01 -31.87 4.50
C LYS A 169 20.57 -30.94 5.63
N MET A 170 21.20 -29.77 5.79
CA MET A 170 20.81 -28.79 6.82
C MET A 170 19.36 -28.31 6.63
N GLN A 171 18.93 -28.04 5.39
CA GLN A 171 17.54 -27.69 5.09
C GLN A 171 16.58 -28.85 5.36
N ALA A 172 16.96 -30.09 5.03
CA ALA A 172 16.16 -31.28 5.32
C ALA A 172 16.04 -31.52 6.83
N THR A 173 17.13 -31.38 7.59
CA THR A 173 17.12 -31.45 9.06
C THR A 173 16.27 -30.33 9.65
N LYS A 174 16.40 -29.09 9.15
CA LYS A 174 15.56 -27.96 9.59
C LYS A 174 14.07 -28.25 9.36
N LYS A 175 13.70 -28.68 8.15
CA LYS A 175 12.32 -29.08 7.81
C LYS A 175 11.86 -30.28 8.64
N GLY A 176 12.75 -31.22 8.95
CA GLY A 176 12.47 -32.37 9.82
C GLY A 176 12.15 -31.92 11.25
N ASN A 177 12.97 -31.04 11.81
CA ASN A 177 12.77 -30.46 13.14
C ASN A 177 11.49 -29.62 13.19
N GLU A 178 11.23 -28.79 12.17
CA GLU A 178 9.98 -28.03 12.03
C GLU A 178 8.77 -28.96 11.99
N ARG A 179 8.83 -30.04 11.21
CA ARG A 179 7.74 -31.04 11.16
C ARG A 179 7.49 -31.67 12.53
N GLN A 180 8.55 -32.12 13.22
CA GLN A 180 8.44 -32.70 14.56
C GLN A 180 7.85 -31.71 15.57
N LEU A 181 8.29 -30.45 15.53
CA LEU A 181 7.78 -29.40 16.41
C LEU A 181 6.30 -29.11 16.11
N GLN A 182 5.92 -29.07 14.84
CA GLN A 182 4.52 -28.95 14.45
C GLN A 182 3.68 -30.16 14.86
N ASP A 183 4.21 -31.40 14.77
CA ASP A 183 3.49 -32.60 15.21
C ASP A 183 3.23 -32.56 16.73
N ARG A 184 4.25 -32.20 17.51
CA ARG A 184 4.11 -31.97 18.96
C ARG A 184 3.07 -30.90 19.27
N LYS A 185 3.11 -29.75 18.59
CA LYS A 185 2.09 -28.70 18.74
C LYS A 185 0.69 -29.22 18.43
N VAL A 186 0.51 -30.03 17.39
CA VAL A 186 -0.82 -30.61 17.05
C VAL A 186 -1.31 -31.53 18.16
N GLU A 187 -0.44 -32.37 18.72
CA GLU A 187 -0.78 -33.23 19.86
C GLU A 187 -1.11 -32.42 21.12
N GLU A 188 -0.35 -31.36 21.40
CA GLU A 188 -0.64 -30.40 22.47
C GLU A 188 -2.01 -29.75 22.26
N ILE A 189 -2.31 -29.25 21.05
CA ILE A 189 -3.60 -28.60 20.74
C ILE A 189 -4.75 -29.58 21.00
N ARG A 190 -4.62 -30.82 20.53
CA ARG A 190 -5.62 -31.87 20.73
C ARG A 190 -5.83 -32.16 22.21
N THR A 191 -4.75 -32.28 22.97
CA THR A 191 -4.80 -32.55 24.41
C THR A 191 -5.46 -31.39 25.17
N PHE A 192 -5.10 -30.16 24.84
CA PHE A 192 -5.69 -28.96 25.45
C PHE A 192 -7.19 -28.80 25.13
N ARG A 193 -7.64 -29.15 23.92
CA ARG A 193 -9.07 -29.09 23.54
C ARG A 193 -9.95 -30.08 24.34
N MET A 194 -9.37 -31.15 24.88
CA MET A 194 -10.08 -32.06 25.78
C MET A 194 -10.33 -31.45 27.16
N ASN A 195 -9.68 -30.34 27.51
CA ASN A 195 -9.88 -29.66 28.79
C ASN A 195 -11.24 -28.92 28.80
N PRO A 196 -12.13 -29.20 29.79
CA PRO A 196 -13.42 -28.52 29.93
C PRO A 196 -13.32 -26.99 30.00
N ALA A 197 -12.21 -26.44 30.53
CA ALA A 197 -11.97 -25.01 30.60
C ALA A 197 -11.71 -24.33 29.24
N VAL A 198 -11.50 -25.12 28.18
CA VAL A 198 -11.15 -24.68 26.82
C VAL A 198 -12.27 -25.05 25.81
N GLN A 199 -13.39 -25.59 26.29
CA GLN A 199 -14.53 -25.97 25.45
C GLN A 199 -15.37 -24.75 25.04
N ALA A 200 -16.08 -24.89 23.92
CA ALA A 200 -16.99 -23.86 23.43
C ALA A 200 -18.07 -23.53 24.47
N ARG A 201 -18.21 -22.24 24.83
CA ARG A 201 -19.18 -21.78 25.83
C ARG A 201 -20.62 -22.06 25.41
N ALA A 202 -21.51 -22.41 26.33
CA ALA A 202 -22.92 -22.65 26.01
C ALA A 202 -23.66 -21.36 25.59
N THR A 203 -23.39 -20.23 26.25
CA THR A 203 -24.02 -18.93 25.98
C THR A 203 -23.07 -18.02 25.20
N LEU A 204 -23.51 -17.50 24.07
CA LEU A 204 -22.74 -16.55 23.26
C LEU A 204 -23.39 -15.16 23.35
N THR A 205 -22.58 -14.11 23.50
CA THR A 205 -23.07 -12.72 23.43
C THR A 205 -22.47 -12.04 22.21
N ALA A 206 -23.26 -11.21 21.54
CA ALA A 206 -22.82 -10.36 20.45
C ALA A 206 -23.12 -8.89 20.77
N LEU A 207 -22.18 -8.01 20.44
CA LEU A 207 -22.34 -6.56 20.53
C LEU A 207 -22.35 -5.96 19.12
N ILE A 208 -23.40 -5.24 18.78
CA ILE A 208 -23.52 -4.54 17.50
C ILE A 208 -23.52 -3.05 17.76
N ILE A 209 -22.65 -2.33 17.06
CA ILE A 209 -22.55 -0.88 17.13
C ILE A 209 -22.78 -0.29 15.74
N THR A 210 -23.82 0.55 15.63
CA THR A 210 -24.13 1.26 14.39
C THR A 210 -23.73 2.72 14.50
N LEU A 211 -22.97 3.20 13.52
CA LEU A 211 -22.51 4.59 13.38
C LEU A 211 -22.97 5.14 12.04
N THR A 212 -24.26 5.00 11.77
CA THR A 212 -24.88 5.21 10.46
C THR A 212 -25.46 6.61 10.30
N ARG A 213 -25.67 7.36 11.38
CA ARG A 213 -26.30 8.69 11.36
C ARG A 213 -25.33 9.76 11.84
N PRO A 214 -24.42 10.24 10.96
CA PRO A 214 -23.54 11.35 11.32
C PRO A 214 -24.33 12.64 11.53
N LYS A 215 -23.83 13.52 12.40
CA LYS A 215 -24.40 14.86 12.63
C LYS A 215 -24.15 15.82 11.48
N CYS A 216 -23.17 15.54 10.62
CA CYS A 216 -22.91 16.33 9.43
C CYS A 216 -24.09 16.25 8.45
N ALA A 217 -24.78 17.37 8.22
CA ALA A 217 -25.94 17.44 7.33
C ALA A 217 -25.61 17.13 5.85
N ALA A 218 -24.35 17.25 5.46
CA ALA A 218 -23.88 17.00 4.10
C ALA A 218 -23.62 15.50 3.81
N VAL A 219 -23.55 14.67 4.85
CA VAL A 219 -23.36 13.22 4.74
C VAL A 219 -24.73 12.55 4.98
N PRO A 220 -25.27 11.80 4.00
CA PRO A 220 -26.55 11.13 4.18
C PRO A 220 -26.44 10.02 5.24
N PRO A 221 -27.54 9.66 5.92
CA PRO A 221 -27.57 8.46 6.76
C PRO A 221 -27.26 7.19 5.95
N LEU A 222 -26.50 6.29 6.55
CA LEU A 222 -26.15 5.01 5.95
C LEU A 222 -27.25 3.98 6.22
N VAL A 223 -27.88 3.46 5.17
CA VAL A 223 -28.86 2.37 5.28
C VAL A 223 -28.11 1.04 5.36
N ALA A 224 -27.93 0.52 6.57
CA ALA A 224 -27.32 -0.80 6.81
C ALA A 224 -28.38 -1.80 7.31
N PRO A 225 -28.52 -2.99 6.69
CA PRO A 225 -29.51 -4.01 7.09
C PRO A 225 -29.05 -4.75 8.36
N VAL A 226 -28.95 -4.02 9.46
CA VAL A 226 -28.44 -4.54 10.73
C VAL A 226 -29.50 -5.35 11.47
N ASP A 227 -30.78 -5.03 11.28
CA ASP A 227 -31.90 -5.79 11.85
C ASP A 227 -31.86 -7.26 11.38
N ASP A 228 -31.56 -7.49 10.10
CA ASP A 228 -31.39 -8.84 9.54
C ASP A 228 -30.22 -9.59 10.20
N LEU A 229 -29.15 -8.88 10.55
CA LEU A 229 -27.99 -9.45 11.25
C LEU A 229 -28.33 -9.78 12.71
N ILE A 230 -29.06 -8.90 13.40
CA ILE A 230 -29.54 -9.13 14.77
C ILE A 230 -30.40 -10.39 14.80
N GLU A 231 -31.37 -10.51 13.88
CA GLU A 231 -32.24 -11.67 13.78
C GLU A 231 -31.44 -12.95 13.47
N ALA A 232 -30.48 -12.87 12.55
CA ALA A 232 -29.61 -13.99 12.22
C ALA A 232 -28.79 -14.46 13.45
N LEU A 233 -28.19 -13.54 14.20
CA LEU A 233 -27.41 -13.87 15.41
C LEU A 233 -28.29 -14.48 16.51
N GLN A 234 -29.48 -13.92 16.76
CA GLN A 234 -30.42 -14.45 17.73
C GLN A 234 -30.85 -15.88 17.39
N LYS A 235 -31.12 -16.18 16.11
CA LYS A 235 -31.43 -17.54 15.63
C LYS A 235 -30.30 -18.55 15.90
N GLN A 236 -29.05 -18.08 15.93
CA GLN A 236 -27.87 -18.90 16.22
C GLN A 236 -27.62 -19.05 17.74
N GLY A 237 -28.46 -18.47 18.59
CA GLY A 237 -28.38 -18.55 20.05
C GLY A 237 -27.50 -17.47 20.70
N TYR A 238 -27.23 -16.36 19.99
CA TYR A 238 -26.54 -15.22 20.58
C TYR A 238 -27.50 -14.31 21.35
N THR A 239 -27.08 -13.85 22.51
CA THR A 239 -27.69 -12.69 23.18
C THR A 239 -27.10 -11.43 22.54
N VAL A 240 -27.93 -10.63 21.87
CA VAL A 240 -27.46 -9.48 21.07
C VAL A 240 -27.75 -8.18 21.82
N GLU A 241 -26.71 -7.40 22.08
CA GLU A 241 -26.80 -6.01 22.51
C GLU A 241 -26.55 -5.11 21.30
N HIS A 242 -27.47 -4.18 21.03
CA HIS A 242 -27.35 -3.22 19.93
C HIS A 242 -27.28 -1.79 20.47
N LEU A 243 -26.20 -1.09 20.11
CA LEU A 243 -25.97 0.30 20.46
C LEU A 243 -25.94 1.16 19.19
N ASP A 244 -26.76 2.20 19.16
CA ASP A 244 -26.91 3.04 17.98
C ASP A 244 -26.36 4.46 18.17
N ASN A 245 -25.54 4.87 17.21
CA ASN A 245 -24.82 6.16 17.10
C ASN A 245 -24.09 6.57 18.39
N VAL A 246 -23.26 5.66 18.89
CA VAL A 246 -22.46 5.85 20.09
C VAL A 246 -21.37 6.92 19.87
N PRO A 247 -21.20 7.89 20.80
CA PRO A 247 -20.12 8.87 20.73
C PRO A 247 -18.73 8.23 20.82
N LEU A 248 -17.72 8.82 20.18
CA LEU A 248 -16.37 8.25 20.10
C LEU A 248 -15.71 7.94 21.46
N PRO A 249 -15.78 8.83 22.48
CA PRO A 249 -15.19 8.55 23.80
C PRO A 249 -15.92 7.43 24.54
N SER A 250 -17.20 7.23 24.22
CA SER A 250 -17.99 6.14 24.78
C SER A 250 -17.70 4.83 24.05
N LEU A 251 -17.44 4.87 22.74
CA LEU A 251 -17.11 3.70 21.92
C LEU A 251 -15.90 2.94 22.49
N THR A 252 -14.78 3.64 22.70
CA THR A 252 -13.55 3.01 23.25
C THR A 252 -13.78 2.46 24.64
N LYS A 253 -14.48 3.22 25.49
CA LYS A 253 -14.84 2.79 26.84
C LYS A 253 -15.71 1.54 26.81
N ILE A 254 -16.79 1.53 26.03
CA ILE A 254 -17.70 0.40 25.87
C ILE A 254 -16.92 -0.81 25.40
N VAL A 255 -16.15 -0.69 24.30
CA VAL A 255 -15.34 -1.78 23.74
C VAL A 255 -14.32 -2.30 24.74
N SER A 256 -13.68 -1.44 25.54
CA SER A 256 -12.71 -1.84 26.57
C SER A 256 -13.35 -2.47 27.82
N GLN A 257 -14.62 -2.18 28.08
CA GLN A 257 -15.39 -2.70 29.21
C GLN A 257 -16.21 -3.93 28.82
N VAL A 258 -16.19 -4.32 27.54
CA VAL A 258 -16.78 -5.57 27.09
C VAL A 258 -16.12 -6.70 27.86
N ASP A 259 -16.94 -7.40 28.62
CA ASP A 259 -16.51 -8.61 29.30
C ASP A 259 -16.14 -9.65 28.23
N THR A 260 -14.84 -9.85 28.03
CA THR A 260 -14.31 -10.84 27.07
C THR A 260 -14.65 -12.27 27.47
N ASP A 261 -15.10 -12.49 28.71
CA ASP A 261 -15.74 -13.75 29.09
C ASP A 261 -17.13 -13.90 28.45
N LYS A 262 -17.87 -12.82 28.18
CA LYS A 262 -19.27 -12.91 27.74
C LYS A 262 -19.44 -12.64 26.25
N CYS A 263 -18.73 -11.66 25.70
CA CYS A 263 -18.89 -11.22 24.32
C CYS A 263 -17.89 -11.90 23.38
N ASN A 264 -18.42 -12.63 22.40
CA ASN A 264 -17.60 -13.40 21.46
C ASN A 264 -17.61 -12.82 20.04
N PHE A 265 -18.54 -11.92 19.74
CA PHE A 265 -18.69 -11.32 18.42
C PHE A 265 -19.06 -9.85 18.53
N ILE A 266 -18.19 -8.96 18.08
CA ILE A 266 -18.43 -7.51 18.02
C ILE A 266 -18.54 -7.11 16.56
N PHE A 267 -19.60 -6.41 16.17
CA PHE A 267 -19.77 -5.88 14.82
C PHE A 267 -19.96 -4.37 14.86
N ILE A 268 -19.12 -3.64 14.13
CA ILE A 268 -19.15 -2.18 14.03
C ILE A 268 -19.36 -1.80 12.57
N VAL A 269 -20.44 -1.06 12.29
CA VAL A 269 -20.78 -0.59 10.95
C VAL A 269 -20.99 0.92 10.95
N GLY A 270 -20.50 1.59 9.92
CA GLY A 270 -20.64 3.04 9.80
C GLY A 270 -19.77 3.64 8.71
N TYR A 271 -19.47 4.92 8.84
CA TYR A 271 -18.54 5.61 7.95
C TYR A 271 -17.09 5.44 8.38
N GLY A 272 -16.17 5.37 7.43
CA GLY A 272 -14.73 5.25 7.68
C GLY A 272 -13.99 4.66 6.48
N GLY A 273 -12.74 4.28 6.69
CA GLY A 273 -11.92 3.72 5.62
C GLY A 273 -10.44 4.02 5.74
N ILE A 274 -9.77 4.18 4.60
CA ILE A 274 -8.35 4.56 4.54
C ILE A 274 -8.18 6.06 4.53
N MET A 275 -7.21 6.54 5.30
CA MET A 275 -6.82 7.94 5.35
C MET A 275 -5.43 8.11 4.73
N ASN A 276 -5.36 8.76 3.57
CA ASN A 276 -4.09 8.90 2.87
C ASN A 276 -3.25 10.10 3.32
N LEU A 277 -3.82 11.11 3.99
CA LEU A 277 -3.10 12.21 4.66
C LEU A 277 -4.05 12.89 5.66
N LYS A 278 -3.65 12.93 6.94
CA LYS A 278 -4.35 13.66 8.00
C LYS A 278 -4.07 15.16 7.87
N GLN A 279 -5.09 16.01 7.99
CA GLN A 279 -4.93 17.48 7.94
C GLN A 279 -4.20 17.98 9.21
N PRO A 280 -3.13 18.79 9.10
CA PRO A 280 -2.48 19.38 10.27
C PRO A 280 -3.39 20.40 10.97
N PRO A 281 -3.21 20.64 12.28
CA PRO A 281 -4.01 21.61 13.03
C PRO A 281 -3.89 23.02 12.43
N ILE A 282 -5.04 23.58 12.07
CA ILE A 282 -5.20 24.78 11.22
C ILE A 282 -4.77 26.08 11.90
N PHE A 283 -4.77 26.12 13.24
CA PHE A 283 -4.52 27.34 14.00
C PHE A 283 -3.20 28.01 13.62
N ALA A 284 -2.15 27.23 13.33
CA ALA A 284 -0.85 27.77 12.97
C ALA A 284 -0.80 28.36 11.55
N LEU A 285 -1.57 27.82 10.61
CA LEU A 285 -1.66 28.34 9.23
C LEU A 285 -2.60 29.55 9.14
N GLN A 286 -3.70 29.53 9.89
CA GLN A 286 -4.65 30.63 9.99
C GLN A 286 -4.00 31.87 10.63
N SER A 287 -3.25 31.68 11.72
CA SER A 287 -2.51 32.77 12.36
C SER A 287 -1.49 33.40 11.42
N LEU A 288 -0.75 32.59 10.65
CA LEU A 288 0.20 33.09 9.66
C LEU A 288 -0.48 33.94 8.58
N HIS A 289 -1.63 33.49 8.09
CA HIS A 289 -2.36 34.22 7.06
C HIS A 289 -2.92 35.55 7.56
N LEU A 290 -3.57 35.57 8.73
CA LEU A 290 -4.07 36.81 9.31
C LEU A 290 -2.94 37.83 9.45
N SER A 291 -1.77 37.40 9.93
CA SER A 291 -0.58 38.26 9.99
C SER A 291 -0.10 38.73 8.61
N LEU A 292 -0.13 37.88 7.57
CA LEU A 292 0.25 38.27 6.21
C LEU A 292 -0.77 39.24 5.57
N GLN A 293 -2.07 39.05 5.79
CA GLN A 293 -3.13 39.94 5.31
C GLN A 293 -3.05 41.30 5.98
N GLU A 294 -2.89 41.33 7.30
CA GLU A 294 -2.71 42.58 8.04
C GLU A 294 -1.46 43.32 7.54
N GLY A 295 -0.35 42.62 7.33
CA GLY A 295 0.87 43.21 6.75
C GLY A 295 0.65 43.73 5.33
N ALA A 296 -0.06 42.99 4.47
CA ALA A 296 -0.39 43.43 3.12
C ALA A 296 -1.30 44.67 3.11
N ALA A 297 -2.30 44.73 3.99
CA ALA A 297 -3.19 45.87 4.14
C ALA A 297 -2.43 47.12 4.61
N ARG A 298 -1.53 46.98 5.59
CA ARG A 298 -0.65 48.07 6.04
C ARG A 298 0.26 48.57 4.92
N ALA A 299 0.87 47.65 4.16
CA ALA A 299 1.72 48.01 3.02
C ALA A 299 0.95 48.76 1.92
N ALA A 300 -0.32 48.38 1.67
CA ALA A 300 -1.18 49.08 0.72
C ALA A 300 -1.46 50.52 1.17
N ILE A 301 -1.78 50.73 2.45
CA ILE A 301 -2.00 52.07 3.04
C ILE A 301 -0.72 52.93 2.92
N ALA A 302 0.45 52.36 3.22
CA ALA A 302 1.74 53.05 3.09
C ALA A 302 2.07 53.42 1.63
N LEU A 303 1.69 52.56 0.67
CA LEU A 303 1.86 52.85 -0.75
C LEU A 303 0.94 54.00 -1.20
N GLU A 304 -0.31 54.03 -0.75
CA GLU A 304 -1.24 55.13 -1.05
C GLU A 304 -0.78 56.46 -0.46
N SER A 305 -0.37 56.48 0.81
CA SER A 305 0.16 57.70 1.43
C SER A 305 1.43 58.18 0.73
N GLY A 306 2.33 57.27 0.34
CA GLY A 306 3.53 57.60 -0.43
C GLY A 306 3.25 58.07 -1.86
N LYS A 307 2.16 57.64 -2.50
CA LYS A 307 1.70 58.16 -3.80
C LYS A 307 1.16 59.58 -3.64
N GLU A 308 0.35 59.82 -2.62
CA GLU A 308 -0.25 61.12 -2.35
C GLU A 308 0.81 62.16 -1.97
N TYR A 309 1.79 61.80 -1.16
CA TYR A 309 2.92 62.67 -0.86
C TYR A 309 3.71 63.07 -2.12
N ARG A 310 4.04 62.11 -2.98
CA ARG A 310 4.73 62.39 -4.26
C ARG A 310 3.90 63.29 -5.17
N ARG A 311 2.58 63.11 -5.19
CA ARG A 311 1.65 64.00 -5.90
C ARG A 311 1.71 65.41 -5.35
N LEU A 312 1.59 65.59 -4.03
CA LEU A 312 1.68 66.90 -3.36
C LEU A 312 3.02 67.58 -3.61
N MET A 313 4.13 66.85 -3.54
CA MET A 313 5.46 67.38 -3.83
C MET A 313 5.62 67.82 -5.29
N ASN A 314 5.03 67.09 -6.24
CA ASN A 314 5.02 67.49 -7.64
C ASN A 314 4.16 68.75 -7.86
N VAL A 315 3.02 68.87 -7.16
CA VAL A 315 2.20 70.09 -7.18
C VAL A 315 2.97 71.27 -6.60
N MET A 316 3.60 71.11 -5.44
CA MET A 316 4.41 72.16 -4.81
C MET A 316 5.58 72.59 -5.71
N LYS A 317 6.27 71.65 -6.37
CA LYS A 317 7.34 71.96 -7.34
C LYS A 317 6.81 72.68 -8.58
N ALA A 318 5.64 72.29 -9.08
CA ALA A 318 4.99 72.97 -10.20
C ALA A 318 4.56 74.39 -9.82
N GLU A 319 3.96 74.58 -8.64
CA GLU A 319 3.60 75.89 -8.10
C GLU A 319 4.83 76.78 -7.86
N GLN A 320 5.94 76.21 -7.38
CA GLN A 320 7.22 76.92 -7.28
C GLN A 320 7.77 77.35 -8.64
N ALA A 321 7.62 76.51 -9.67
CA ALA A 321 8.07 76.82 -11.03
C ALA A 321 7.18 77.88 -11.71
N ASP A 322 5.88 77.94 -11.35
CA ASP A 322 4.91 78.92 -11.88
C ASP A 322 4.98 80.29 -11.18
N LEU A 323 5.73 80.42 -10.09
CA LEU A 323 6.07 81.71 -9.49
C LEU A 323 6.98 82.51 -10.45
N LYS A 324 6.39 83.25 -11.38
CA LYS A 324 7.11 84.18 -12.25
C LYS A 324 7.89 85.19 -11.38
N PRO A 325 9.18 85.47 -11.68
CA PRO A 325 9.89 86.56 -11.03
C PRO A 325 9.11 87.84 -11.27
N ALA A 326 8.75 88.53 -10.19
CA ALA A 326 7.90 89.72 -10.25
C ALA A 326 8.47 90.71 -11.28
N LYS A 327 7.73 90.95 -12.36
CA LYS A 327 8.07 91.98 -13.35
C LYS A 327 8.21 93.31 -12.62
N LYS A 328 9.40 93.94 -12.70
CA LYS A 328 9.63 95.32 -12.25
C LYS A 328 8.55 96.23 -12.84
N LYS A 329 7.56 96.62 -12.04
CA LYS A 329 6.54 97.59 -12.44
C LYS A 329 7.19 98.97 -12.55
N LYS A 330 6.95 99.64 -13.68
CA LYS A 330 7.31 101.05 -13.90
C LYS A 330 6.75 101.91 -12.77
N ALA A 331 7.58 102.83 -12.30
CA ALA A 331 7.31 103.75 -11.21
C ALA A 331 6.06 104.60 -11.49
N ALA A 332 5.08 104.52 -10.60
CA ALA A 332 4.04 105.53 -10.43
C ALA A 332 3.89 105.82 -8.93
N LYS A 333 4.32 107.04 -8.58
CA LYS A 333 4.15 107.80 -7.32
C LYS A 333 3.80 106.99 -6.05
N ALA A 334 4.84 106.71 -5.26
CA ALA A 334 4.71 106.25 -3.88
C ALA A 334 4.66 107.45 -2.92
N THR A 335 3.56 107.52 -2.16
CA THR A 335 3.47 108.13 -0.83
C THR A 335 4.48 107.47 0.12
N ASN A 336 5.01 108.29 1.05
CA ASN A 336 6.04 107.98 2.04
C ASN A 336 5.97 106.56 2.64
N VAL A 337 6.92 105.72 2.24
CA VAL A 337 7.38 104.55 3.02
C VAL A 337 8.87 104.77 3.26
N LYS A 338 9.30 104.71 4.53
CA LYS A 338 10.71 104.82 4.93
C LYS A 338 11.54 103.83 4.11
N LYS A 339 12.53 104.34 3.36
CA LYS A 339 13.52 103.51 2.67
C LYS A 339 14.34 102.75 3.73
N LYS A 340 14.05 101.46 3.92
CA LYS A 340 14.99 100.53 4.58
C LYS A 340 16.29 100.49 3.77
N LYS A 341 17.43 100.41 4.44
CA LYS A 341 18.74 100.38 3.76
C LYS A 341 18.87 99.06 2.98
N PRO A 342 19.56 99.04 1.82
CA PRO A 342 19.75 97.82 1.03
C PRO A 342 20.36 96.68 1.87
N ASP A 343 21.22 97.01 2.84
CA ASP A 343 21.82 96.04 3.77
C ASP A 343 20.79 95.38 4.71
N GLU A 344 19.71 96.08 5.09
CA GLU A 344 18.63 95.52 5.92
C GLU A 344 17.73 94.58 5.11
N ILE A 345 17.52 94.86 3.81
CA ILE A 345 16.74 94.00 2.91
C ILE A 345 17.53 92.73 2.59
N GLU A 346 18.85 92.85 2.38
CA GLU A 346 19.72 91.70 2.15
C GLU A 346 19.88 90.85 3.43
N ALA A 347 19.91 91.50 4.61
CA ALA A 347 19.90 90.80 5.90
C ALA A 347 18.57 90.08 6.16
N GLU A 348 17.42 90.71 5.87
CA GLU A 348 16.09 90.09 5.98
C GLU A 348 15.92 88.93 4.97
N GLN A 349 16.45 89.06 3.74
CA GLN A 349 16.48 87.95 2.77
C GLN A 349 17.37 86.80 3.22
N ARG A 350 18.56 87.09 3.78
CA ARG A 350 19.43 86.03 4.32
C ARG A 350 18.83 85.37 5.56
N GLN A 351 18.11 86.11 6.40
CA GLN A 351 17.35 85.54 7.52
C GLN A 351 16.21 84.66 7.02
N PHE A 352 15.42 85.12 6.04
CA PHE A 352 14.36 84.33 5.44
C PHE A 352 14.89 83.07 4.74
N GLU A 353 15.98 83.17 3.98
CA GLU A 353 16.64 82.00 3.38
C GLU A 353 17.20 81.04 4.44
N SER A 354 17.73 81.56 5.55
CA SER A 354 18.18 80.75 6.69
C SER A 354 17.02 80.05 7.40
N GLU A 355 15.89 80.73 7.59
CA GLU A 355 14.66 80.16 8.15
C GLU A 355 14.07 79.10 7.21
N CYS A 356 14.04 79.36 5.89
CA CYS A 356 13.63 78.37 4.90
C CYS A 356 14.55 77.15 4.90
N ARG A 357 15.88 77.32 4.96
CA ARG A 357 16.83 76.19 5.07
C ARG A 357 16.67 75.44 6.38
N ALA A 358 16.45 76.13 7.50
CA ALA A 358 16.20 75.50 8.79
C ALA A 358 14.89 74.70 8.78
N ALA A 359 13.82 75.24 8.19
CA ALA A 359 12.55 74.55 8.00
C ALA A 359 12.70 73.33 7.07
N LEU A 360 13.45 73.45 5.97
CA LEU A 360 13.76 72.34 5.07
C LEU A 360 14.51 71.22 5.78
N ASN A 361 15.57 71.57 6.52
CA ASN A 361 16.34 70.61 7.32
C ASN A 361 15.48 69.96 8.41
N ALA A 362 14.56 70.68 9.04
CA ALA A 362 13.64 70.13 10.03
C ALA A 362 12.64 69.14 9.40
N VAL A 363 12.15 69.43 8.19
CA VAL A 363 11.30 68.52 7.42
C VAL A 363 12.07 67.27 6.97
N GLU A 364 13.31 67.42 6.48
CA GLU A 364 14.17 66.30 6.09
C GLU A 364 14.56 65.43 7.30
N GLN A 365 14.84 66.03 8.45
CA GLN A 365 15.07 65.30 9.71
C GLN A 365 13.80 64.58 10.21
N GLY A 366 12.63 65.20 10.09
CA GLY A 366 11.35 64.58 10.38
C GLY A 366 11.05 63.38 9.46
N GLU A 367 11.32 63.52 8.16
CA GLU A 367 11.18 62.43 7.19
C GLU A 367 12.14 61.29 7.46
N THR A 368 13.42 61.57 7.74
CA THR A 368 14.41 60.52 8.02
C THR A 368 14.06 59.75 9.29
N PHE A 369 13.63 60.44 10.37
CA PHE A 369 13.14 59.78 11.58
C PHE A 369 11.88 58.94 11.32
N SER A 370 10.92 59.46 10.55
CA SER A 370 9.73 58.71 10.16
C SER A 370 10.07 57.49 9.32
N ARG A 371 11.04 57.61 8.41
CA ARG A 371 11.51 56.50 7.55
C ARG A 371 12.19 55.42 8.36
N ASP A 372 13.04 55.81 9.32
CA ASP A 372 13.71 54.88 10.23
C ASP A 372 12.72 54.17 11.17
N ALA A 373 11.67 54.88 11.62
CA ALA A 373 10.59 54.29 12.41
C ALA A 373 9.80 53.25 11.60
N ILE A 374 9.38 53.60 10.37
CA ILE A 374 8.70 52.69 9.45
C ILE A 374 9.58 51.49 9.11
N GLN A 375 10.88 51.70 8.89
CA GLN A 375 11.82 50.61 8.62
C GLN A 375 11.93 49.65 9.82
N LYS A 376 12.02 50.16 11.05
CA LYS A 376 12.05 49.33 12.26
C LYS A 376 10.75 48.57 12.50
N GLU A 377 9.60 49.20 12.25
CA GLU A 377 8.30 48.53 12.30
C GLU A 377 8.23 47.39 11.29
N TRP A 378 8.69 47.62 10.06
CA TRP A 378 8.77 46.61 9.01
C TRP A 378 9.73 45.46 9.36
N GLU A 379 10.92 45.76 9.87
CA GLU A 379 11.90 44.74 10.32
C GLU A 379 11.32 43.86 11.45
N ASN A 380 10.61 44.45 12.40
CA ASN A 380 9.92 43.73 13.47
C ASN A 380 8.78 42.84 12.93
N GLU A 381 8.01 43.33 11.96
CA GLU A 381 6.93 42.58 11.32
C GLU A 381 7.47 41.38 10.52
N VAL A 382 8.56 41.58 9.77
CA VAL A 382 9.27 40.50 9.05
C VAL A 382 9.81 39.44 10.01
N LEU A 383 10.37 39.85 11.16
CA LEU A 383 10.82 38.92 12.20
C LEU A 383 9.67 38.13 12.82
N LEU A 384 8.54 38.78 13.08
CA LEU A 384 7.34 38.12 13.61
C LEU A 384 6.79 37.11 12.60
N LEU A 385 6.66 37.50 11.32
CA LEU A 385 6.27 36.61 10.24
C LEU A 385 7.21 35.41 10.12
N SER A 386 8.53 35.62 10.15
CA SER A 386 9.52 34.55 10.08
C SER A 386 9.40 33.57 11.25
N LYS A 387 9.16 34.09 12.47
CA LYS A 387 8.92 33.28 13.67
C LYS A 387 7.66 32.44 13.53
N THR A 388 6.55 33.05 13.09
CA THR A 388 5.28 32.36 12.87
C THR A 388 5.41 31.28 11.81
N ILE A 389 6.07 31.55 10.67
CA ILE A 389 6.34 30.55 9.63
C ILE A 389 7.08 29.34 10.21
N ARG A 390 8.14 29.56 10.99
CA ARG A 390 8.91 28.45 11.60
C ARG A 390 8.05 27.63 12.56
N GLN A 391 7.24 28.28 13.39
CA GLN A 391 6.34 27.59 14.32
C GLN A 391 5.30 26.76 13.58
N SER A 392 4.70 27.29 12.50
CA SER A 392 3.73 26.55 11.68
C SER A 392 4.37 25.37 10.95
N VAL A 393 5.60 25.51 10.45
CA VAL A 393 6.34 24.40 9.82
C VAL A 393 6.65 23.30 10.83
N VAL A 394 7.11 23.64 12.03
CA VAL A 394 7.40 22.65 13.09
C VAL A 394 6.12 21.93 13.51
N ALA A 395 5.05 22.66 13.80
CA ALA A 395 3.76 22.06 14.18
C ALA A 395 3.20 21.14 13.09
N THR A 396 3.36 21.52 11.81
CA THR A 396 2.94 20.68 10.67
C THR A 396 3.79 19.41 10.58
N ARG A 397 5.11 19.51 10.76
CA ARG A 397 6.02 18.35 10.72
C ARG A 397 5.81 17.39 11.88
N ASP A 398 5.63 17.89 13.10
CA ASP A 398 5.36 17.05 14.27
C ASP A 398 4.03 16.30 14.09
N PHE A 399 3.02 16.99 13.55
CA PHE A 399 1.75 16.38 13.21
C PHE A 399 1.88 15.32 12.11
N GLU A 400 2.58 15.62 11.01
CA GLU A 400 2.85 14.63 9.96
C GLU A 400 3.61 13.42 10.51
N ALA A 401 4.60 13.61 11.37
CA ALA A 401 5.35 12.52 11.98
C ALA A 401 4.47 11.60 12.85
N GLN A 402 3.47 12.16 13.55
CA GLN A 402 2.57 11.40 14.40
C GLN A 402 1.49 10.64 13.60
N PHE A 403 1.06 11.19 12.46
CA PHE A 403 -0.18 10.78 11.82
C PHE A 403 -0.07 10.33 10.36
N ARG A 404 1.05 10.59 9.70
CA ARG A 404 1.35 10.06 8.37
C ARG A 404 1.82 8.61 8.51
N PRO A 405 1.33 7.68 7.68
CA PRO A 405 1.92 6.35 7.63
C PRO A 405 3.40 6.46 7.24
N ALA A 406 4.28 5.80 8.00
CA ALA A 406 5.70 5.74 7.69
C ALA A 406 5.91 5.12 6.29
N GLU A 407 6.94 5.55 5.57
CA GLU A 407 7.25 5.01 4.24
C GLU A 407 7.33 3.47 4.28
N GLY A 408 6.55 2.81 3.42
CA GLY A 408 6.49 1.35 3.34
C GLY A 408 5.55 0.65 4.33
N LYS A 409 4.78 1.37 5.16
CA LYS A 409 3.71 0.78 5.99
C LYS A 409 2.33 0.90 5.33
N GLU A 410 1.46 -0.06 5.61
CA GLU A 410 0.05 0.01 5.22
C GLU A 410 -0.62 1.25 5.83
N PRO A 411 -1.51 1.93 5.10
CA PRO A 411 -2.17 3.14 5.58
C PRO A 411 -3.14 2.82 6.73
N SER A 412 -3.23 3.72 7.70
CA SER A 412 -4.09 3.56 8.86
C SER A 412 -5.57 3.63 8.46
N CYS A 413 -6.36 2.75 9.05
CA CYS A 413 -7.79 2.72 8.86
C CYS A 413 -8.48 3.45 10.00
N TYR A 414 -9.49 4.25 9.68
CA TYR A 414 -10.17 5.07 10.67
C TYR A 414 -11.68 4.86 10.64
N LEU A 415 -12.28 5.14 11.78
CA LEU A 415 -13.72 5.19 11.98
C LEU A 415 -14.15 6.65 12.08
N TYR A 416 -15.18 7.01 11.31
CA TYR A 416 -15.73 8.37 11.27
C TYR A 416 -16.74 8.55 12.42
N PRO A 417 -16.55 9.56 13.29
CA PRO A 417 -17.44 9.76 14.44
C PRO A 417 -18.82 10.27 14.03
N CYS A 418 -19.87 9.75 14.67
CA CYS A 418 -21.21 10.29 14.48
C CYS A 418 -21.32 11.77 14.89
N GLU A 419 -20.55 12.24 15.87
CA GLU A 419 -20.58 13.66 16.27
C GLU A 419 -19.86 14.63 15.32
N CYS A 420 -19.17 14.13 14.30
CA CYS A 420 -18.43 14.99 13.40
C CYS A 420 -19.39 15.85 12.56
N GLY A 421 -19.11 17.16 12.50
CA GLY A 421 -19.90 18.13 11.74
C GLY A 421 -19.42 18.38 10.31
N ARG A 422 -18.35 17.72 9.88
CA ARG A 422 -17.64 17.99 8.60
C ARG A 422 -17.51 16.74 7.76
N ILE A 423 -17.56 16.86 6.43
CA ILE A 423 -17.33 15.73 5.53
C ILE A 423 -15.92 15.16 5.77
N GLU A 424 -14.91 16.03 5.91
CA GLU A 424 -13.56 15.63 6.28
C GLU A 424 -13.31 15.80 7.78
N PRO A 425 -13.20 14.71 8.55
CA PRO A 425 -12.93 14.82 9.98
C PRO A 425 -11.46 15.16 10.23
N TYR A 426 -11.19 15.92 11.29
CA TYR A 426 -9.82 16.08 11.74
C TYR A 426 -9.24 14.78 12.30
N ALA A 427 -7.92 14.65 12.16
CA ALA A 427 -7.16 13.50 12.61
C ALA A 427 -7.33 13.10 14.08
N ASN A 428 -7.50 14.09 14.94
CA ASN A 428 -7.69 13.95 16.39
C ASN A 428 -9.15 13.64 16.76
N HIS A 429 -10.08 13.80 15.82
CA HIS A 429 -11.48 13.42 16.00
C HIS A 429 -11.77 12.04 15.45
N VAL A 430 -10.94 11.48 14.57
CA VAL A 430 -11.11 10.09 14.11
C VAL A 430 -10.43 9.10 15.04
N LEU A 431 -10.94 7.87 15.05
CA LEU A 431 -10.36 6.79 15.82
C LEU A 431 -9.71 5.74 14.92
N ASP A 432 -8.51 5.30 15.28
CA ASP A 432 -7.82 4.22 14.56
C ASP A 432 -8.52 2.89 14.85
N VAL A 433 -8.87 2.18 13.78
CA VAL A 433 -9.50 0.86 13.87
C VAL A 433 -8.59 -0.13 14.60
N GLU A 434 -7.26 -0.02 14.46
CA GLU A 434 -6.32 -0.87 15.20
C GLU A 434 -6.39 -0.65 16.72
N ASP A 435 -6.67 0.57 17.17
CA ASP A 435 -6.82 0.85 18.60
C ASP A 435 -8.12 0.23 19.13
N VAL A 436 -9.22 0.22 18.34
CA VAL A 436 -10.45 -0.52 18.68
C VAL A 436 -10.17 -2.02 18.76
N ILE A 437 -9.49 -2.58 17.76
CA ILE A 437 -9.17 -4.02 17.70
C ILE A 437 -8.34 -4.41 18.93
N ARG A 438 -7.34 -3.61 19.29
CA ARG A 438 -6.50 -3.84 20.48
C ARG A 438 -7.30 -3.74 21.77
N ALA A 439 -8.19 -2.77 21.90
CA ALA A 439 -9.07 -2.62 23.06
C ALA A 439 -10.07 -3.77 23.19
N ALA A 440 -10.68 -4.20 22.08
CA ALA A 440 -11.72 -5.23 22.04
C ALA A 440 -11.20 -6.64 22.34
N LEU A 441 -9.99 -6.96 21.88
CA LEU A 441 -9.47 -8.33 21.88
C LEU A 441 -8.39 -8.59 22.93
N HIS A 442 -7.97 -7.58 23.70
CA HIS A 442 -6.89 -7.65 24.69
C HIS A 442 -5.63 -8.41 24.20
N ARG A 443 -5.19 -8.17 22.95
CA ARG A 443 -4.13 -8.95 22.27
C ARG A 443 -2.81 -9.11 23.05
N GLN A 444 -2.52 -8.25 24.02
CA GLN A 444 -1.32 -8.33 24.85
C GLN A 444 -1.37 -9.46 25.88
N ALA A 445 -2.57 -9.85 26.33
CA ALA A 445 -2.81 -10.96 27.26
C ALA A 445 -4.24 -11.50 27.04
N PRO A 446 -4.49 -12.22 25.92
CA PRO A 446 -5.82 -12.76 25.66
C PRO A 446 -6.20 -13.76 26.77
N PRO A 447 -7.46 -13.75 27.25
CA PRO A 447 -7.89 -14.72 28.25
C PRO A 447 -7.72 -16.14 27.72
N ILE A 448 -7.19 -17.03 28.56
CA ILE A 448 -6.92 -18.42 28.17
C ILE A 448 -8.24 -19.10 27.80
N GLY A 449 -8.28 -19.69 26.61
CA GLY A 449 -9.45 -20.44 26.16
C GLY A 449 -10.62 -19.56 25.72
N LEU A 450 -10.37 -18.34 25.21
CA LEU A 450 -11.41 -17.49 24.61
C LEU A 450 -11.01 -16.93 23.27
N GLN A 451 -11.73 -17.40 22.24
CA GLN A 451 -11.68 -16.77 20.94
C GLN A 451 -12.83 -15.78 20.82
N SER A 452 -12.47 -14.53 20.51
CA SER A 452 -13.40 -13.42 20.27
C SER A 452 -13.11 -12.83 18.91
N ILE A 453 -14.17 -12.39 18.23
CA ILE A 453 -14.10 -11.80 16.89
C ILE A 453 -14.62 -10.39 16.97
N ILE A 454 -13.92 -9.47 16.30
CA ILE A 454 -14.43 -8.16 15.96
C ILE A 454 -14.46 -8.00 14.44
N ALA A 455 -15.57 -7.48 13.93
CA ALA A 455 -15.78 -7.21 12.52
C ALA A 455 -16.16 -5.74 12.32
N PHE A 456 -15.61 -5.13 11.27
CA PHE A 456 -15.87 -3.76 10.85
C PHE A 456 -16.42 -3.77 9.44
N ASP A 457 -17.41 -2.93 9.15
CA ASP A 457 -17.83 -2.62 7.79
C ASP A 457 -17.98 -1.10 7.65
N LEU A 458 -16.94 -0.47 7.11
CA LEU A 458 -16.81 0.97 7.04
C LEU A 458 -17.01 1.43 5.59
N ALA A 459 -18.12 2.15 5.38
CA ALA A 459 -18.43 2.76 4.11
C ALA A 459 -17.60 4.04 3.93
N PRO A 460 -17.07 4.28 2.71
CA PRO A 460 -16.41 5.54 2.42
C PRO A 460 -17.39 6.71 2.49
N ILE A 461 -16.91 7.84 3.01
CA ILE A 461 -17.70 9.06 3.15
C ILE A 461 -17.90 9.72 1.78
N THR A 462 -16.81 9.87 1.03
CA THR A 462 -16.83 10.43 -0.33
C THR A 462 -16.71 9.31 -1.37
N PRO A 463 -17.26 9.49 -2.58
CA PRO A 463 -17.25 8.46 -3.63
C PRO A 463 -15.89 8.11 -4.23
N TYR A 464 -14.84 8.81 -3.82
CA TYR A 464 -13.46 8.59 -4.21
C TYR A 464 -12.56 8.18 -3.04
N ALA A 465 -13.08 8.23 -1.81
CA ALA A 465 -12.44 7.64 -0.64
C ALA A 465 -12.61 6.13 -0.63
N GLN A 466 -11.65 5.40 -0.07
CA GLN A 466 -11.71 3.94 0.02
C GLN A 466 -12.34 3.52 1.35
N GLY A 467 -13.38 2.68 1.27
CA GLY A 467 -13.95 2.01 2.43
C GLY A 467 -13.07 0.85 2.90
N MET A 468 -13.46 0.24 4.02
CA MET A 468 -12.72 -0.90 4.56
C MET A 468 -13.66 -1.83 5.31
N SER A 469 -13.43 -3.12 5.17
CA SER A 469 -13.92 -4.09 6.14
C SER A 469 -12.79 -4.91 6.69
N CYS A 470 -12.87 -5.20 7.98
CA CYS A 470 -11.87 -5.93 8.69
C CYS A 470 -12.55 -6.96 9.57
N ILE A 471 -12.04 -8.18 9.58
CA ILE A 471 -12.38 -9.14 10.63
C ILE A 471 -11.09 -9.51 11.35
N ALA A 472 -11.09 -9.29 12.66
CA ALA A 472 -9.97 -9.59 13.53
C ALA A 472 -10.41 -10.59 14.61
N SER A 473 -9.49 -11.46 14.98
CA SER A 473 -9.68 -12.47 16.02
C SER A 473 -8.69 -12.24 17.16
N SER A 474 -9.08 -12.60 18.40
CA SER A 474 -8.20 -12.57 19.58
C SER A 474 -6.95 -13.46 19.42
N THR A 475 -6.97 -14.39 18.46
CA THR A 475 -5.81 -15.19 18.01
C THR A 475 -4.72 -14.37 17.32
N GLY A 476 -5.00 -13.11 17.00
CA GLY A 476 -4.11 -12.20 16.31
C GLY A 476 -4.28 -12.17 14.78
N ASN A 477 -5.14 -13.01 14.19
CA ASN A 477 -5.46 -12.89 12.76
C ASN A 477 -6.19 -11.57 12.52
N THR A 478 -5.78 -10.85 11.47
CA THR A 478 -6.46 -9.63 11.01
C THR A 478 -6.64 -9.71 9.51
N LEU A 479 -7.88 -9.80 9.07
CA LEU A 479 -8.24 -9.90 7.67
C LEU A 479 -8.85 -8.57 7.23
N ARG A 480 -8.00 -7.69 6.73
CA ARG A 480 -8.39 -6.36 6.24
C ARG A 480 -8.60 -6.41 4.73
N VAL A 481 -9.81 -6.06 4.31
CA VAL A 481 -10.17 -5.87 2.92
C VAL A 481 -10.51 -4.40 2.71
N VAL A 482 -9.75 -3.76 1.84
CA VAL A 482 -9.98 -2.37 1.45
C VAL A 482 -10.88 -2.39 0.23
N TYR A 483 -11.94 -1.62 0.28
CA TYR A 483 -12.91 -1.56 -0.80
C TYR A 483 -12.62 -0.41 -1.74
N LYS A 484 -13.01 -0.58 -2.99
CA LYS A 484 -12.90 0.47 -3.99
C LYS A 484 -13.90 1.60 -3.69
N PRO A 485 -13.65 2.83 -4.15
CA PRO A 485 -14.38 3.99 -3.64
C PRO A 485 -15.90 4.03 -3.79
N GLN A 486 -16.42 3.29 -4.77
CA GLN A 486 -17.86 3.23 -5.05
C GLN A 486 -18.57 2.11 -4.29
N GLN A 487 -17.83 1.26 -3.58
CA GLN A 487 -18.37 0.11 -2.87
C GLN A 487 -18.71 0.51 -1.43
N LYS A 488 -19.88 0.08 -0.94
CA LYS A 488 -20.36 0.34 0.42
C LYS A 488 -20.86 -0.96 1.04
N LEU A 489 -20.70 -1.11 2.36
CA LEU A 489 -21.33 -2.17 3.17
C LEU A 489 -21.22 -3.61 2.64
N LEU A 490 -20.05 -3.97 2.10
CA LEU A 490 -19.85 -5.27 1.46
C LEU A 490 -19.83 -6.44 2.45
N ALA A 491 -19.42 -6.19 3.69
CA ALA A 491 -19.31 -7.21 4.71
C ALA A 491 -20.63 -7.48 5.42
N THR A 492 -21.47 -6.48 5.66
CA THR A 492 -22.73 -6.58 6.43
C THR A 492 -23.61 -7.69 5.86
N ASN A 493 -23.85 -7.67 4.55
CA ASN A 493 -24.62 -8.69 3.86
C ASN A 493 -23.94 -10.08 3.85
N THR A 494 -22.61 -10.10 3.77
CA THR A 494 -21.82 -11.33 3.75
C THR A 494 -21.84 -12.02 5.11
N ILE A 495 -21.67 -11.26 6.18
CA ILE A 495 -21.71 -11.70 7.57
C ILE A 495 -23.13 -12.18 7.91
N THR A 496 -24.16 -11.41 7.56
CA THR A 496 -25.56 -11.80 7.75
C THR A 496 -25.87 -13.14 7.09
N LYS A 497 -25.37 -13.38 5.87
CA LYS A 497 -25.53 -14.66 5.17
C LYS A 497 -24.77 -15.81 5.83
N ALA A 498 -23.58 -15.52 6.35
CA ALA A 498 -22.81 -16.52 7.09
C ALA A 498 -23.57 -17.01 8.33
N PHE A 499 -24.09 -16.09 9.15
CA PHE A 499 -24.88 -16.42 10.34
C PHE A 499 -26.26 -17.01 10.04
N ASN A 500 -26.82 -16.77 8.85
CA ASN A 500 -28.01 -17.49 8.37
C ASN A 500 -27.72 -18.93 7.91
N GLY A 501 -26.47 -19.42 7.99
CA GLY A 501 -26.12 -20.81 7.67
C GLY A 501 -25.73 -21.07 6.21
N LEU A 502 -25.43 -20.04 5.41
CA LEU A 502 -24.92 -20.18 4.03
C LEU A 502 -23.41 -20.49 3.96
N LEU A 503 -22.82 -20.86 5.09
CA LEU A 503 -21.39 -21.05 5.26
C LEU A 503 -20.97 -22.51 4.99
N PRO A 504 -20.04 -22.78 4.06
CA PRO A 504 -19.48 -24.12 3.86
C PRO A 504 -18.58 -24.51 5.04
N GLN A 505 -18.47 -25.81 5.32
CA GLN A 505 -17.55 -26.33 6.32
C GLN A 505 -16.15 -26.47 5.71
N VAL A 506 -15.13 -25.95 6.39
CA VAL A 506 -13.74 -26.21 6.06
C VAL A 506 -13.28 -27.42 6.87
N SER A 507 -12.69 -28.42 6.20
CA SER A 507 -12.18 -29.60 6.90
C SER A 507 -11.01 -29.24 7.81
N ALA A 508 -11.11 -29.64 9.07
CA ALA A 508 -10.06 -29.46 10.08
C ALA A 508 -9.24 -30.75 10.33
N THR A 509 -9.38 -31.78 9.49
CA THR A 509 -8.72 -33.08 9.71
C THR A 509 -7.22 -33.07 9.46
N GLY A 510 -6.74 -32.12 8.65
CA GLY A 510 -5.32 -32.00 8.30
C GLY A 510 -4.50 -31.27 9.36
N LYS A 511 -3.22 -31.66 9.51
CA LYS A 511 -2.24 -31.03 10.41
C LYS A 511 -2.18 -29.49 10.28
N TYR A 512 -2.09 -28.99 9.05
CA TYR A 512 -2.03 -27.55 8.77
C TYR A 512 -3.33 -26.81 9.12
N ALA A 513 -4.49 -27.48 9.00
CA ALA A 513 -5.76 -26.88 9.38
C ALA A 513 -5.83 -26.71 10.90
N ILE A 514 -5.38 -27.72 11.68
CA ILE A 514 -5.33 -27.64 13.15
C ILE A 514 -4.39 -26.52 13.61
N LEU A 515 -3.18 -26.44 13.03
CA LEU A 515 -2.18 -25.41 13.39
C LEU A 515 -2.63 -23.98 13.07
N SER A 516 -3.48 -23.82 12.07
CA SER A 516 -4.05 -22.52 11.69
C SER A 516 -5.41 -22.23 12.36
N GLY A 517 -5.75 -22.96 13.42
CA GLY A 517 -6.93 -22.71 14.26
C GLY A 517 -8.22 -23.37 13.79
N GLY A 518 -8.16 -24.28 12.82
CA GLY A 518 -9.32 -25.05 12.35
C GLY A 518 -9.82 -26.05 13.40
N ILE A 519 -11.13 -26.22 13.44
CA ILE A 519 -11.83 -27.05 14.43
C ILE A 519 -12.76 -28.05 13.73
N GLU A 520 -12.78 -29.28 14.23
CA GLU A 520 -13.72 -30.28 13.77
C GLU A 520 -15.07 -30.03 14.44
N THR A 521 -16.04 -29.57 13.66
CA THR A 521 -17.38 -29.24 14.15
C THR A 521 -18.40 -30.27 13.69
N ALA A 522 -19.50 -30.40 14.44
CA ALA A 522 -20.66 -31.16 14.00
C ALA A 522 -21.21 -30.63 12.66
N SER A 523 -21.97 -31.45 11.94
CA SER A 523 -22.51 -31.12 10.62
C SER A 523 -23.36 -29.85 10.59
N ASN A 524 -24.01 -29.53 11.72
CA ASN A 524 -24.85 -28.36 11.94
C ASN A 524 -24.10 -27.15 12.51
N GLN A 525 -22.77 -27.19 12.65
CA GLN A 525 -21.96 -26.12 13.24
C GLN A 525 -20.83 -25.69 12.30
N ARG A 526 -20.36 -24.45 12.46
CA ARG A 526 -19.19 -23.96 11.73
C ARG A 526 -18.29 -23.15 12.64
N ASP A 527 -16.99 -23.34 12.45
CA ASP A 527 -15.92 -22.70 13.21
C ASP A 527 -15.49 -21.35 12.61
N TRP A 528 -14.62 -20.64 13.34
CA TRP A 528 -14.00 -19.40 12.89
C TRP A 528 -13.30 -19.55 11.53
N LYS A 529 -12.58 -20.64 11.29
CA LYS A 529 -11.82 -20.84 10.04
C LYS A 529 -12.77 -20.93 8.84
N SER A 530 -13.89 -21.62 9.00
CA SER A 530 -14.96 -21.67 8.00
C SER A 530 -15.55 -20.28 7.76
N PHE A 531 -15.81 -19.52 8.84
CA PHE A 531 -16.34 -18.16 8.78
C PHE A 531 -15.40 -17.21 8.01
N ALA A 532 -14.14 -17.14 8.42
CA ALA A 532 -13.11 -16.30 7.81
C ALA A 532 -12.84 -16.70 6.35
N SER A 533 -12.81 -18.00 6.05
CA SER A 533 -12.63 -18.49 4.67
C SER A 533 -13.78 -18.09 3.77
N TYR A 534 -15.03 -18.21 4.22
CA TYR A 534 -16.19 -17.76 3.47
C TYR A 534 -16.16 -16.26 3.24
N TYR A 535 -15.88 -15.49 4.29
CA TYR A 535 -15.78 -14.04 4.23
C TYR A 535 -14.75 -13.59 3.18
N LEU A 536 -13.52 -14.10 3.23
CA LEU A 536 -12.49 -13.81 2.22
C LEU A 536 -12.92 -14.23 0.81
N THR A 537 -13.52 -15.42 0.68
CA THR A 537 -13.95 -15.94 -0.62
C THR A 537 -15.04 -15.05 -1.25
N LYS A 538 -15.97 -14.54 -0.43
CA LYS A 538 -17.04 -13.64 -0.90
C LYS A 538 -16.54 -12.24 -1.24
N LEU A 539 -15.44 -11.80 -0.64
CA LEU A 539 -14.82 -10.51 -0.93
C LEU A 539 -13.66 -10.59 -1.92
N ARG A 540 -13.36 -11.77 -2.49
CA ARG A 540 -12.27 -11.97 -3.46
C ARG A 540 -12.31 -10.97 -4.61
N ASP A 541 -13.50 -10.71 -5.15
CA ASP A 541 -13.70 -9.80 -6.29
C ASP A 541 -13.35 -8.34 -5.95
N CYS A 542 -13.22 -8.01 -4.66
CA CYS A 542 -12.88 -6.67 -4.18
C CYS A 542 -11.37 -6.49 -3.94
N CYS A 543 -10.59 -7.59 -3.89
CA CYS A 543 -9.15 -7.57 -3.66
C CYS A 543 -8.37 -7.73 -4.97
N THR A 544 -7.15 -7.20 -5.03
CA THR A 544 -6.19 -7.64 -6.04
C THR A 544 -5.76 -9.09 -5.77
N THR A 545 -5.25 -9.79 -6.79
CA THR A 545 -4.74 -11.17 -6.64
C THR A 545 -3.65 -11.27 -5.56
N GLU A 546 -2.78 -10.26 -5.47
CA GLU A 546 -1.70 -10.20 -4.49
C GLU A 546 -2.24 -9.99 -3.07
N GLN A 547 -3.17 -9.03 -2.89
CA GLN A 547 -3.83 -8.79 -1.60
C GLN A 547 -4.59 -10.03 -1.12
N TYR A 548 -5.33 -10.69 -2.02
CA TYR A 548 -6.05 -11.91 -1.68
C TYR A 548 -5.10 -13.04 -1.25
N ARG A 549 -3.95 -13.19 -1.92
CA ARG A 549 -2.92 -14.16 -1.52
C ARG A 549 -2.36 -13.83 -0.14
N ALA A 550 -2.01 -12.57 0.13
CA ALA A 550 -1.50 -12.14 1.43
C ALA A 550 -2.52 -12.39 2.56
N LEU A 551 -3.80 -12.07 2.33
CA LEU A 551 -4.88 -12.34 3.28
C LEU A 551 -5.10 -13.84 3.50
N ARG A 552 -4.90 -14.66 2.46
CA ARG A 552 -4.97 -16.11 2.60
C ARG A 552 -3.80 -16.65 3.42
N GLU A 553 -2.60 -16.15 3.19
CA GLU A 553 -1.41 -16.47 4.00
C GLU A 553 -1.61 -16.06 5.46
N GLU A 554 -2.18 -14.88 5.74
CA GLU A 554 -2.48 -14.44 7.10
C GLU A 554 -3.58 -15.30 7.76
N LEU A 555 -4.56 -15.78 7.00
CA LEU A 555 -5.55 -16.74 7.51
C LEU A 555 -4.91 -18.11 7.80
N ASP A 556 -3.95 -18.55 6.99
CA ASP A 556 -3.28 -19.84 7.12
C ASP A 556 -2.06 -19.81 8.07
N ARG A 557 -1.75 -18.64 8.63
CA ARG A 557 -0.71 -18.45 9.66
C ARG A 557 -0.97 -19.36 10.86
N GLU A 558 0.10 -20.00 11.35
CA GLU A 558 0.05 -20.77 12.59
C GLU A 558 -0.30 -19.85 13.76
N VAL A 559 -1.33 -20.20 14.52
CA VAL A 559 -1.81 -19.42 15.66
C VAL A 559 -1.58 -20.18 16.96
N PRO A 560 -1.27 -19.48 18.06
CA PRO A 560 -1.12 -20.10 19.37
C PRO A 560 -2.45 -20.69 19.87
N PHE A 561 -2.35 -21.67 20.77
CA PHE A 561 -3.44 -22.41 21.39
C PHE A 561 -4.59 -21.49 21.83
N THR A 562 -5.80 -21.70 21.30
CA THR A 562 -7.03 -20.99 21.68
C THR A 562 -8.23 -21.94 21.67
N ALA A 563 -9.25 -21.62 22.47
CA ALA A 563 -10.49 -22.40 22.53
C ALA A 563 -11.31 -22.28 21.26
N GLU A 564 -12.21 -23.24 21.11
CA GLU A 564 -13.08 -23.37 19.96
C GLU A 564 -14.20 -22.31 19.99
N LEU A 565 -14.09 -21.29 19.14
CA LEU A 565 -15.25 -20.48 18.81
C LEU A 565 -15.99 -21.11 17.64
N ILE A 566 -17.29 -21.34 17.85
CA ILE A 566 -18.24 -21.79 16.84
C ILE A 566 -19.13 -20.58 16.49
N PRO A 567 -18.82 -19.81 15.43
CA PRO A 567 -19.65 -18.69 14.99
C PRO A 567 -21.07 -19.07 14.63
N VAL A 568 -21.29 -20.24 14.01
CA VAL A 568 -22.60 -20.62 13.48
C VAL A 568 -23.03 -21.93 14.11
N ARG A 569 -24.21 -21.94 14.72
CA ARG A 569 -24.84 -23.09 15.38
C ARG A 569 -26.18 -23.39 14.75
N GLN A 570 -26.43 -24.66 14.46
CA GLN A 570 -27.66 -25.11 13.82
C GLN A 570 -27.81 -24.52 12.42
N ILE A 571 -27.13 -25.12 11.43
CA ILE A 571 -27.31 -24.77 10.01
C ILE A 571 -28.80 -24.86 9.65
N ILE A 572 -29.38 -23.70 9.33
CA ILE A 572 -30.82 -23.54 9.06
C ILE A 572 -31.15 -23.85 7.59
N LEU A 573 -30.20 -23.60 6.70
CA LEU A 573 -30.41 -23.67 5.25
C LEU A 573 -29.81 -24.94 4.65
N THR A 574 -30.62 -26.00 4.57
CA THR A 574 -30.36 -27.16 3.71
C THR A 574 -30.55 -26.78 2.23
N ASP A 575 -30.01 -27.60 1.32
CA ASP A 575 -30.07 -27.29 -0.12
C ASP A 575 -31.52 -27.21 -0.66
N ASP A 576 -32.44 -28.02 -0.13
CA ASP A 576 -33.87 -27.96 -0.49
C ASP A 576 -34.54 -26.65 -0.04
N VAL A 577 -34.21 -26.17 1.15
CA VAL A 577 -34.73 -24.89 1.67
C VAL A 577 -34.15 -23.72 0.86
N ARG A 578 -32.87 -23.80 0.46
CA ARG A 578 -32.25 -22.81 -0.42
C ARG A 578 -32.95 -22.74 -1.77
N GLU A 579 -33.25 -23.89 -2.37
CA GLU A 579 -34.01 -23.95 -3.62
C GLU A 579 -35.40 -23.34 -3.47
N ARG A 580 -36.11 -23.67 -2.38
CA ARG A 580 -37.45 -23.12 -2.12
C ARG A 580 -37.41 -21.60 -1.95
N MET A 581 -36.50 -21.08 -1.12
CA MET A 581 -36.33 -19.64 -0.94
C MET A 581 -35.94 -18.93 -2.24
N LYS A 582 -35.12 -19.58 -3.08
CA LYS A 582 -34.79 -19.04 -4.40
C LYS A 582 -36.05 -18.89 -5.26
N ARG A 583 -36.92 -19.91 -5.31
CA ARG A 583 -38.19 -19.87 -6.03
C ARG A 583 -39.14 -18.81 -5.49
N ASP A 584 -39.25 -18.69 -4.16
CA ASP A 584 -40.12 -17.70 -3.51
C ASP A 584 -39.64 -16.26 -3.79
N ASN A 585 -38.34 -16.01 -3.71
CA ASN A 585 -37.73 -14.71 -4.03
C ASN A 585 -37.85 -14.35 -5.52
N ASP A 586 -37.88 -15.34 -6.41
CA ASP A 586 -38.12 -15.14 -7.85
C ASP A 586 -39.60 -14.84 -8.14
N ALA A 587 -40.52 -15.39 -7.36
CA ALA A 587 -41.96 -15.15 -7.49
C ALA A 587 -42.39 -13.77 -6.94
N GLN A 588 -41.73 -13.28 -5.90
CA GLN A 588 -42.07 -11.99 -5.27
C GLN A 588 -41.58 -10.81 -6.12
N LYS A 589 -42.51 -10.03 -6.67
CA LYS A 589 -42.22 -8.78 -7.40
C LYS A 589 -42.20 -7.57 -6.47
N VAL A 590 -41.19 -6.72 -6.63
CA VAL A 590 -40.97 -5.48 -5.87
C VAL A 590 -40.74 -4.31 -6.81
N ASN A 591 -41.14 -3.11 -6.38
CA ASN A 591 -40.87 -1.86 -7.09
C ASN A 591 -39.61 -1.22 -6.52
N VAL A 592 -38.71 -0.82 -7.42
CA VAL A 592 -37.38 -0.32 -7.09
C VAL A 592 -37.17 1.03 -7.75
N GLN A 593 -36.59 1.96 -7.01
CA GLN A 593 -36.08 3.23 -7.51
C GLN A 593 -34.56 3.21 -7.44
N MET A 594 -33.91 3.54 -8.54
CA MET A 594 -32.46 3.59 -8.68
C MET A 594 -32.05 5.00 -9.07
N THR A 595 -31.01 5.53 -8.43
CA THR A 595 -30.47 6.85 -8.74
C THR A 595 -29.06 6.70 -9.30
N PHE A 596 -28.85 7.29 -10.48
CA PHE A 596 -27.57 7.27 -11.20
C PHE A 596 -27.03 8.68 -11.38
N GLY A 597 -25.74 8.87 -11.08
CA GLY A 597 -24.99 10.04 -11.50
C GLY A 597 -24.31 9.76 -12.83
N VAL A 598 -24.63 10.54 -13.87
CA VAL A 598 -24.06 10.38 -15.22
C VAL A 598 -23.24 11.62 -15.55
N GLY A 599 -21.94 11.44 -15.71
CA GLY A 599 -21.03 12.50 -16.10
C GLY A 599 -21.41 13.10 -17.45
N ASN A 600 -21.23 14.40 -17.57
CA ASN A 600 -21.50 15.18 -18.79
C ASN A 600 -20.98 14.54 -20.09
N LEU A 601 -19.79 13.95 -20.08
CA LEU A 601 -19.17 13.30 -21.25
C LEU A 601 -19.91 12.03 -21.72
N LYS A 602 -20.85 11.50 -20.94
CA LYS A 602 -21.58 10.25 -21.21
C LYS A 602 -23.07 10.43 -21.43
N VAL A 603 -23.58 11.66 -21.32
CA VAL A 603 -24.99 11.94 -21.62
C VAL A 603 -25.21 11.78 -23.12
N GLN A 604 -26.15 10.91 -23.50
CA GLN A 604 -26.54 10.63 -24.87
C GLN A 604 -28.03 10.90 -25.08
N SER A 605 -28.46 11.07 -26.32
CA SER A 605 -29.89 11.28 -26.65
C SER A 605 -30.76 10.09 -26.23
N ASP A 606 -30.23 8.87 -26.29
CA ASP A 606 -30.90 7.65 -25.86
C ASP A 606 -30.28 7.11 -24.56
N MET A 607 -30.63 7.73 -23.44
CA MET A 607 -30.26 7.25 -22.11
C MET A 607 -30.91 5.89 -21.78
N PHE A 608 -32.01 5.51 -22.45
CA PHE A 608 -32.67 4.22 -22.23
C PHE A 608 -31.75 3.07 -22.65
N SER A 609 -31.11 3.15 -23.82
CA SER A 609 -30.15 2.15 -24.27
C SER A 609 -28.91 2.06 -23.38
N VAL A 610 -28.44 3.21 -22.87
CA VAL A 610 -27.35 3.26 -21.88
C VAL A 610 -27.74 2.46 -20.64
N PHE A 611 -28.85 2.81 -19.98
CA PHE A 611 -29.28 2.11 -18.77
C PHE A 611 -29.70 0.66 -19.00
N ARG A 612 -30.22 0.31 -20.19
CA ARG A 612 -30.52 -1.08 -20.55
C ARG A 612 -29.26 -1.94 -20.61
N ASN A 613 -28.16 -1.43 -21.18
CA ASN A 613 -26.88 -2.14 -21.20
C ASN A 613 -26.32 -2.37 -19.79
N ILE A 614 -26.64 -1.46 -18.86
CA ILE A 614 -26.19 -1.48 -17.47
C ILE A 614 -27.00 -2.48 -16.65
N LEU A 615 -28.33 -2.43 -16.78
CA LEU A 615 -29.29 -3.17 -15.97
C LEU A 615 -29.62 -4.56 -16.55
N GLY A 616 -29.29 -4.80 -17.83
CA GLY A 616 -29.53 -6.04 -18.56
C GLY A 616 -31.00 -6.23 -18.90
N ASP A 617 -31.54 -7.42 -18.64
CA ASP A 617 -32.92 -7.82 -18.99
C ASP A 617 -34.02 -7.23 -18.08
N ILE A 618 -33.73 -6.15 -17.35
CA ILE A 618 -34.72 -5.52 -16.46
C ILE A 618 -35.60 -4.56 -17.28
N PRO A 619 -36.93 -4.71 -17.24
CA PRO A 619 -37.83 -3.77 -17.90
C PRO A 619 -37.75 -2.41 -17.20
N LEU A 620 -37.27 -1.39 -17.89
CA LEU A 620 -37.24 -0.02 -17.40
C LEU A 620 -38.64 0.57 -17.56
N SER A 621 -39.27 0.97 -16.45
CA SER A 621 -40.62 1.54 -16.51
C SER A 621 -40.62 3.04 -16.70
N GLU A 622 -39.71 3.75 -16.02
CA GLU A 622 -39.62 5.21 -16.07
C GLU A 622 -38.16 5.64 -15.89
N ILE A 623 -37.69 6.56 -16.75
CA ILE A 623 -36.38 7.21 -16.63
C ILE A 623 -36.65 8.71 -16.59
N THR A 624 -36.26 9.36 -15.49
CA THR A 624 -36.46 10.79 -15.28
C THR A 624 -35.14 11.46 -14.97
N PHE A 625 -34.87 12.59 -15.62
CA PHE A 625 -33.83 13.50 -15.18
C PHE A 625 -34.33 14.22 -13.93
N VAL A 626 -33.58 14.11 -12.84
CA VAL A 626 -33.84 14.89 -11.62
C VAL A 626 -33.28 16.28 -11.91
N ASN A 627 -34.02 17.35 -11.60
CA ASN A 627 -33.61 18.75 -11.79
C ASN A 627 -32.45 19.16 -10.85
N GLN A 628 -31.41 18.34 -10.77
CA GLN A 628 -30.26 18.43 -9.88
C GLN A 628 -28.98 18.02 -10.62
N VAL A 629 -27.91 18.75 -10.37
CA VAL A 629 -26.56 18.46 -10.89
C VAL A 629 -25.56 18.52 -9.76
N ASN A 630 -24.59 17.60 -9.79
CA ASN A 630 -23.46 17.62 -8.86
C ASN A 630 -22.20 18.11 -9.56
N PHE A 631 -21.49 19.05 -8.94
CA PHE A 631 -20.12 19.42 -9.28
C PHE A 631 -19.16 18.59 -8.44
N LEU A 632 -18.32 17.80 -9.09
CA LEU A 632 -17.26 17.06 -8.43
C LEU A 632 -15.94 17.80 -8.61
N PHE A 633 -15.20 17.95 -7.52
CA PHE A 633 -13.93 18.65 -7.51
C PHE A 633 -12.77 17.68 -7.64
N THR A 634 -11.64 18.18 -8.11
CA THR A 634 -10.38 17.45 -8.17
C THR A 634 -9.96 16.97 -6.78
N GLU A 635 -9.09 15.95 -6.73
CA GLU A 635 -8.64 15.32 -5.48
C GLU A 635 -9.78 14.82 -4.58
N SER A 636 -10.81 14.18 -5.14
CA SER A 636 -11.80 13.45 -4.35
C SER A 636 -12.70 14.32 -3.46
N ASN A 637 -13.00 15.55 -3.87
CA ASN A 637 -13.70 16.57 -3.06
C ASN A 637 -12.93 16.97 -1.80
N LYS A 638 -11.60 16.87 -1.81
CA LYS A 638 -10.80 17.23 -0.65
C LYS A 638 -10.97 18.71 -0.32
N GLY A 639 -11.35 18.99 0.91
CA GLY A 639 -11.62 20.32 1.42
C GLY A 639 -12.86 21.02 0.87
N ILE A 640 -13.87 20.24 0.49
CA ILE A 640 -15.16 20.76 0.01
C ILE A 640 -15.98 21.46 1.11
N ASP A 641 -15.73 21.15 2.38
CA ASP A 641 -16.41 21.79 3.51
C ASP A 641 -16.13 23.31 3.56
N GLY A 642 -14.96 23.75 3.09
CA GLY A 642 -14.57 25.16 3.04
C GLY A 642 -15.02 25.93 1.79
N ILE A 643 -15.69 25.32 0.81
CA ILE A 643 -15.97 25.98 -0.47
C ILE A 643 -16.80 27.27 -0.33
N GLN A 644 -16.39 28.33 -1.03
CA GLN A 644 -17.18 29.56 -1.14
C GLN A 644 -18.36 29.36 -2.09
N LEU A 645 -19.50 28.89 -1.55
CA LEU A 645 -20.71 28.67 -2.34
C LEU A 645 -21.21 29.92 -3.07
N SER A 646 -21.02 31.11 -2.49
CA SER A 646 -21.41 32.38 -3.13
C SER A 646 -20.66 32.63 -4.44
N GLN A 647 -19.36 32.27 -4.50
CA GLN A 647 -18.58 32.41 -5.74
C GLN A 647 -19.06 31.42 -6.81
N LEU A 648 -19.40 30.19 -6.41
CA LEU A 648 -19.98 29.21 -7.32
C LEU A 648 -21.37 29.65 -7.82
N GLU A 649 -22.19 30.22 -6.94
CA GLU A 649 -23.49 30.80 -7.28
C GLU A 649 -23.36 31.94 -8.29
N GLU A 650 -22.45 32.88 -8.07
CA GLU A 650 -22.17 33.97 -9.01
C GLU A 650 -21.76 33.47 -10.40
N GLU A 651 -20.90 32.46 -10.49
CA GLU A 651 -20.51 31.86 -11.77
C GLU A 651 -21.67 31.15 -12.49
N ILE A 652 -22.56 30.49 -11.74
CA ILE A 652 -23.76 29.84 -12.27
C ILE A 652 -24.77 30.88 -12.77
N GLU A 653 -24.98 31.94 -11.99
CA GLU A 653 -25.92 33.03 -12.30
C GLU A 653 -25.51 33.84 -13.53
N LYS A 654 -24.20 34.02 -13.79
CA LYS A 654 -23.69 34.63 -15.03
C LYS A 654 -24.15 33.92 -16.30
N LEU A 655 -24.58 32.66 -16.19
CA LEU A 655 -25.01 31.82 -17.31
C LEU A 655 -26.54 31.69 -17.41
N ARG A 656 -27.31 32.39 -16.57
CA ARG A 656 -28.77 32.33 -16.58
C ARG A 656 -29.34 32.85 -17.91
N PRO A 657 -30.23 32.08 -18.59
CA PRO A 657 -30.94 32.57 -19.76
C PRO A 657 -31.87 33.75 -19.41
N GLU A 658 -31.93 34.77 -20.28
CA GLU A 658 -32.65 36.04 -20.03
C GLU A 658 -34.15 35.89 -19.67
N ARG A 659 -34.79 34.75 -20.02
CA ARG A 659 -36.21 34.47 -19.76
C ARG A 659 -36.45 33.39 -18.70
N CYS A 660 -35.40 32.93 -18.01
CA CYS A 660 -35.50 31.90 -16.99
C CYS A 660 -35.72 32.53 -15.60
N ALA A 661 -36.88 32.26 -14.99
CA ALA A 661 -37.21 32.72 -13.62
C ALA A 661 -37.09 31.61 -12.56
N VAL A 662 -36.47 30.48 -12.92
CA VAL A 662 -36.36 29.31 -12.03
C VAL A 662 -35.36 29.61 -10.89
N PRO A 663 -35.77 29.48 -9.62
CA PRO A 663 -34.87 29.61 -8.48
C PRO A 663 -33.87 28.45 -8.44
N ILE A 664 -32.67 28.72 -7.94
CA ILE A 664 -31.65 27.70 -7.72
C ILE A 664 -31.29 27.62 -6.23
N SER A 665 -30.91 26.44 -5.78
CA SER A 665 -30.28 26.25 -4.47
C SER A 665 -29.00 25.43 -4.58
N LEU A 666 -27.96 25.89 -3.89
CA LEU A 666 -26.65 25.27 -3.82
C LEU A 666 -26.39 24.73 -2.42
N ARG A 667 -25.92 23.50 -2.32
CA ARG A 667 -25.56 22.85 -1.05
C ARG A 667 -24.30 22.02 -1.21
N VAL A 668 -23.45 22.01 -0.17
CA VAL A 668 -22.33 21.08 -0.09
C VAL A 668 -22.84 19.70 0.35
N THR A 669 -22.41 18.67 -0.35
CA THR A 669 -22.71 17.26 -0.04
C THR A 669 -21.42 16.44 -0.07
N ALA A 670 -21.40 15.26 0.57
CA ALA A 670 -20.26 14.35 0.51
C ALA A 670 -19.89 13.91 -0.94
N ASP A 671 -20.85 13.98 -1.86
CA ASP A 671 -20.68 13.63 -3.27
C ASP A 671 -20.20 14.81 -4.15
N GLY A 672 -20.16 16.04 -3.62
CA GLY A 672 -19.86 17.26 -4.38
C GLY A 672 -20.71 18.46 -3.99
N ALA A 673 -20.59 19.56 -4.72
CA ALA A 673 -21.52 20.69 -4.59
C ALA A 673 -22.77 20.39 -5.44
N ARG A 674 -23.94 20.35 -4.80
CA ARG A 674 -25.21 20.03 -5.45
C ARG A 674 -25.96 21.30 -5.78
N LEU A 675 -26.26 21.48 -7.06
CA LEU A 675 -27.17 22.49 -7.60
C LEU A 675 -28.56 21.88 -7.81
N THR A 676 -29.59 22.51 -7.30
CA THR A 676 -30.99 22.14 -7.49
C THR A 676 -31.73 23.27 -8.20
N PHE A 677 -32.47 22.94 -9.26
CA PHE A 677 -33.40 23.87 -9.91
C PHE A 677 -34.78 23.66 -9.30
N GLU A 678 -35.30 24.68 -8.63
CA GLU A 678 -36.54 24.62 -7.87
C GLU A 678 -37.74 24.90 -8.78
N SER A 679 -37.99 23.99 -9.73
CA SER A 679 -39.20 24.02 -10.57
C SER A 679 -39.76 22.60 -10.77
N GLN A 680 -41.08 22.48 -10.62
CA GLN A 680 -41.85 21.28 -10.94
C GLN A 680 -42.61 21.42 -12.27
N ASP A 681 -42.58 22.62 -12.88
CA ASP A 681 -43.34 22.93 -14.08
C ASP A 681 -42.64 22.41 -15.34
N SER A 682 -43.40 21.69 -16.18
CA SER A 682 -42.86 21.09 -17.39
C SER A 682 -42.44 22.11 -18.46
N SER A 683 -42.98 23.34 -18.40
CA SER A 683 -42.62 24.46 -19.28
C SER A 683 -41.19 24.94 -19.07
N ASP A 684 -40.64 24.82 -17.86
CA ASP A 684 -39.32 25.34 -17.51
C ASP A 684 -38.18 24.41 -17.93
N ARG A 685 -38.51 23.16 -18.32
CA ARG A 685 -37.51 22.15 -18.73
C ARG A 685 -36.58 22.64 -19.83
N LEU A 686 -37.09 23.38 -20.80
CA LEU A 686 -36.28 23.90 -21.90
C LEU A 686 -35.26 24.92 -21.38
N SER A 687 -35.70 25.86 -20.56
CA SER A 687 -34.85 26.91 -19.96
C SER A 687 -33.80 26.32 -19.02
N ILE A 688 -34.20 25.35 -18.19
CA ILE A 688 -33.28 24.61 -17.30
C ILE A 688 -32.23 23.87 -18.13
N THR A 689 -32.62 23.20 -19.21
CA THR A 689 -31.69 22.46 -20.09
C THR A 689 -30.69 23.41 -20.78
N GLN A 690 -31.15 24.57 -21.25
CA GLN A 690 -30.27 25.59 -21.86
C GLN A 690 -29.26 26.14 -20.85
N TRP A 691 -29.70 26.43 -19.63
CA TRP A 691 -28.83 26.90 -18.55
C TRP A 691 -27.80 25.84 -18.17
N LEU A 692 -28.26 24.59 -17.97
CA LEU A 692 -27.41 23.44 -17.67
C LEU A 692 -26.32 23.20 -18.71
N ASN A 693 -26.66 23.22 -19.99
CA ASN A 693 -25.67 23.05 -21.06
C ASN A 693 -24.59 24.13 -21.00
N SER A 694 -24.98 25.38 -20.71
CA SER A 694 -24.03 26.49 -20.55
C SER A 694 -23.12 26.30 -19.35
N ILE A 695 -23.69 25.89 -18.20
CA ILE A 695 -22.96 25.58 -16.97
C ILE A 695 -21.92 24.49 -17.24
N VAL A 696 -22.33 23.36 -17.81
CA VAL A 696 -21.47 22.19 -18.01
C VAL A 696 -20.28 22.46 -18.93
N VAL A 697 -20.46 23.30 -19.95
CA VAL A 697 -19.37 23.67 -20.86
C VAL A 697 -18.35 24.59 -20.17
N ARG A 698 -18.79 25.50 -19.30
CA ARG A 698 -17.90 26.49 -18.68
C ARG A 698 -17.34 26.06 -17.33
N SER A 699 -18.03 25.16 -16.63
CA SER A 699 -17.70 24.76 -15.26
C SER A 699 -16.31 24.16 -15.11
N LEU A 700 -15.80 23.47 -16.13
CA LEU A 700 -14.46 22.86 -16.11
C LEU A 700 -13.31 23.89 -16.00
N THR A 701 -13.58 25.17 -16.29
CA THR A 701 -12.59 26.26 -16.14
C THR A 701 -12.72 27.01 -14.83
N TRP A 702 -13.74 26.71 -14.02
CA TRP A 702 -13.97 27.41 -12.78
C TRP A 702 -13.00 26.94 -11.71
N GLN A 703 -12.40 27.92 -11.04
CA GLN A 703 -11.57 27.72 -9.86
C GLN A 703 -12.28 28.40 -8.69
N ILE A 704 -12.91 27.59 -7.84
CA ILE A 704 -13.66 28.12 -6.71
C ILE A 704 -12.73 28.18 -5.50
N GLU A 705 -12.73 29.31 -4.80
CA GLU A 705 -11.96 29.47 -3.58
C GLU A 705 -12.56 28.62 -2.46
N SER A 706 -11.69 27.95 -1.69
CA SER A 706 -12.04 27.35 -0.42
C SER A 706 -11.55 28.25 0.72
N GLN A 707 -12.47 28.61 1.61
CA GLN A 707 -12.31 29.49 2.78
C GLN A 707 -11.56 28.80 3.95
N PRO A 708 -11.13 29.55 4.98
CA PRO A 708 -9.79 29.45 5.58
C PRO A 708 -9.55 28.26 6.53
N LEU A 709 -10.52 27.35 6.67
CA LEU A 709 -10.37 26.20 7.55
C LEU A 709 -9.45 25.12 6.96
N GLU A 710 -9.15 25.11 5.66
CA GLU A 710 -8.34 24.04 5.05
C GLU A 710 -7.13 24.57 4.26
N GLY A 711 -6.77 25.83 4.54
CA GLY A 711 -5.76 26.58 3.79
C GLY A 711 -6.34 27.21 2.52
N TYR A 712 -5.67 28.26 2.03
CA TYR A 712 -6.09 28.95 0.80
C TYR A 712 -5.79 28.06 -0.39
N ARG A 713 -6.84 27.41 -0.87
CA ARG A 713 -6.78 26.51 -2.01
C ARG A 713 -7.90 26.86 -2.97
N ARG A 714 -7.59 26.74 -4.26
CA ARG A 714 -8.59 26.72 -5.31
C ARG A 714 -8.97 25.28 -5.59
N LEU A 715 -10.27 25.02 -5.55
CA LEU A 715 -10.85 23.74 -5.95
C LEU A 715 -11.24 23.86 -7.41
N ASP A 716 -10.59 23.04 -8.24
CA ASP A 716 -10.93 22.92 -9.66
C ASP A 716 -12.05 21.89 -9.80
N ILE A 717 -13.01 22.15 -10.71
CA ILE A 717 -14.06 21.19 -11.03
C ILE A 717 -13.49 20.13 -11.99
N ASP A 718 -13.57 18.86 -11.59
CA ASP A 718 -13.13 17.72 -12.41
C ASP A 718 -14.17 17.41 -13.49
N TYR A 719 -15.42 17.18 -13.09
CA TYR A 719 -16.56 17.05 -14.01
C TYR A 719 -17.90 17.27 -13.32
N THR A 720 -18.95 17.38 -14.14
CA THR A 720 -20.34 17.59 -13.71
C THR A 720 -21.17 16.33 -13.96
N GLU A 721 -22.03 16.00 -13.00
CA GLU A 721 -22.92 14.84 -13.07
C GLU A 721 -24.39 15.23 -13.12
N TYR A 722 -25.08 14.66 -14.11
CA TYR A 722 -26.52 14.68 -14.26
C TYR A 722 -27.13 13.55 -13.42
N LEU A 723 -28.10 13.87 -12.56
CA LEU A 723 -28.79 12.87 -11.76
C LEU A 723 -30.01 12.32 -12.48
N TYR A 724 -30.05 11.00 -12.67
CA TYR A 724 -31.17 10.28 -13.26
C TYR A 724 -31.82 9.37 -12.23
N SER A 725 -33.15 9.40 -12.16
CA SER A 725 -33.93 8.45 -11.37
C SER A 725 -34.64 7.47 -12.29
N ILE A 726 -34.43 6.18 -12.04
CA ILE A 726 -34.97 5.07 -12.81
C ILE A 726 -35.88 4.25 -11.90
N LYS A 727 -37.13 4.08 -12.30
CA LYS A 727 -38.05 3.17 -11.63
C LYS A 727 -38.20 1.89 -12.43
N THR A 728 -38.33 0.78 -11.73
CA THR A 728 -38.57 -0.55 -12.32
C THR A 728 -39.32 -1.47 -11.36
N THR A 729 -39.94 -2.51 -11.90
CA THR A 729 -40.49 -3.63 -11.14
C THR A 729 -39.68 -4.88 -11.45
N CYS A 730 -39.07 -5.49 -10.43
CA CYS A 730 -38.26 -6.71 -10.60
C CYS A 730 -38.52 -7.71 -9.47
N SER A 731 -37.96 -8.93 -9.54
CA SER A 731 -38.07 -9.89 -8.45
C SER A 731 -37.24 -9.46 -7.24
N LEU A 732 -37.59 -9.90 -6.03
CA LEU A 732 -36.81 -9.61 -4.82
C LEU A 732 -35.36 -10.13 -4.93
N LEU A 733 -35.18 -11.28 -5.59
CA LEU A 733 -33.84 -11.78 -5.94
C LEU A 733 -33.07 -10.77 -6.78
N ARG A 734 -33.71 -10.20 -7.81
CA ARG A 734 -33.07 -9.25 -8.71
C ARG A 734 -32.79 -7.92 -8.03
N PHE A 735 -33.67 -7.44 -7.15
CA PHE A 735 -33.40 -6.29 -6.29
C PHE A 735 -32.14 -6.50 -5.43
N THR A 736 -32.02 -7.66 -4.79
CA THR A 736 -30.83 -8.01 -4.01
C THR A 736 -29.57 -8.07 -4.88
N GLN A 737 -29.69 -8.47 -6.15
CA GLN A 737 -28.59 -8.42 -7.11
C GLN A 737 -28.23 -6.98 -7.50
N LEU A 738 -29.22 -6.08 -7.68
CA LEU A 738 -29.01 -4.67 -7.96
C LEU A 738 -28.29 -3.97 -6.81
N GLN A 739 -28.69 -4.22 -5.56
CA GLN A 739 -27.96 -3.73 -4.38
C GLN A 739 -26.52 -4.23 -4.33
N LYS A 740 -26.28 -5.50 -4.70
CA LYS A 740 -24.90 -6.01 -4.85
C LYS A 740 -24.15 -5.36 -6.00
N GLN A 741 -24.82 -5.04 -7.12
CA GLN A 741 -24.23 -4.35 -8.26
C GLN A 741 -23.86 -2.91 -7.91
N GLN A 742 -24.66 -2.21 -7.09
CA GLN A 742 -24.31 -0.90 -6.52
C GLN A 742 -22.99 -0.97 -5.76
N CYS A 743 -22.76 -2.06 -5.03
CA CYS A 743 -21.53 -2.26 -4.24
C CYS A 743 -20.35 -2.81 -5.06
N LYS A 744 -20.48 -2.97 -6.38
CA LYS A 744 -19.35 -3.32 -7.26
C LYS A 744 -18.78 -2.03 -7.85
N GLU A 745 -17.50 -2.05 -8.21
CA GLU A 745 -16.89 -0.99 -9.05
C GLU A 745 -17.83 -0.66 -10.21
N PRO A 746 -17.86 0.59 -10.71
CA PRO A 746 -18.97 1.02 -11.54
C PRO A 746 -19.10 0.01 -12.66
N ILE A 747 -20.36 -0.28 -12.94
CA ILE A 747 -20.87 -0.62 -14.25
C ILE A 747 -19.82 -0.23 -15.31
N PRO A 748 -19.43 -1.13 -16.22
CA PRO A 748 -18.20 -1.04 -17.06
C PRO A 748 -17.99 0.24 -17.90
N GLN A 749 -18.83 1.27 -17.76
CA GLN A 749 -18.76 2.58 -18.37
C GLN A 749 -18.19 3.64 -17.41
N PRO A 750 -17.06 4.28 -17.75
CA PRO A 750 -16.50 5.37 -16.95
C PRO A 750 -17.48 6.56 -16.89
N HIS A 751 -17.51 7.26 -15.75
CA HIS A 751 -18.39 8.41 -15.44
C HIS A 751 -19.88 8.10 -15.23
N ILE A 752 -20.25 6.84 -14.93
CA ILE A 752 -21.60 6.51 -14.45
C ILE A 752 -21.49 5.90 -13.05
N ARG A 753 -22.15 6.53 -12.07
CA ARG A 753 -22.16 6.09 -10.67
C ARG A 753 -23.56 5.61 -10.27
N PHE A 754 -23.64 4.42 -9.68
CA PHE A 754 -24.86 3.92 -9.08
C PHE A 754 -24.95 4.47 -7.64
N LEU A 755 -25.66 5.57 -7.46
CA LEU A 755 -25.68 6.30 -6.19
C LEU A 755 -26.54 5.59 -5.16
N ASP A 756 -27.75 5.18 -5.55
CA ASP A 756 -28.74 4.66 -4.62
C ASP A 756 -29.72 3.67 -5.24
N CYS A 757 -30.23 2.72 -4.44
CA CYS A 757 -31.14 1.66 -4.85
C CYS A 757 -32.10 1.30 -3.70
N GLU A 758 -33.33 1.79 -3.78
CA GLU A 758 -34.33 1.68 -2.71
C GLU A 758 -35.63 1.02 -3.18
N LEU A 759 -36.35 0.41 -2.22
CA LEU A 759 -37.70 -0.09 -2.43
C LEU A 759 -38.70 1.06 -2.39
N ILE A 760 -39.53 1.18 -3.41
CA ILE A 760 -40.64 2.13 -3.42
C ILE A 760 -41.73 1.57 -2.49
N LYS A 761 -41.85 2.12 -1.28
CA LYS A 761 -42.91 1.76 -0.35
C LYS A 761 -44.26 2.14 -0.97
N LYS A 762 -45.24 1.23 -0.94
CA LYS A 762 -46.63 1.52 -1.32
C LYS A 762 -47.20 2.53 -0.32
N GLY A 763 -47.03 3.81 -0.58
CA GLY A 763 -47.48 4.89 0.32
C GLY A 763 -47.24 6.28 -0.23
N ASP A 764 -46.15 6.50 -0.96
CA ASP A 764 -45.84 7.83 -1.50
C ASP A 764 -46.41 7.98 -2.92
N LYS A 765 -47.65 8.45 -2.97
CA LYS A 765 -48.25 9.07 -4.16
C LYS A 765 -48.24 10.58 -4.01
#